data_AF-A0A8H8M5X6-F1
#
_entry.id   AF-A0A8H8M5X6-F1
#
_cell.length_a   1.000
_cell.length_b   1.000
_cell.length_c   1.000
_cell.angle_alpha   90.00
_cell.angle_beta   90.00
_cell.angle_gamma   90.00
#
_symmetry.space_group_name_H-M   'P 1'
#
loop_
_entity.id
_entity.type
_entity.pdbx_description
1 polymer ?
#
loop_
_entity_poly.entity_id
_entity_poly.type
_entity_poly.pdbx_seq_one_letter_code
_entity_poly.pdbx_strand_id
1 'polypeptide(L)'
;MATSSSFRFPVVSPCSEPERFSQIVEAVARSQNIFIVCGESLSREAGLPPIENPVDENFSSGITRKSLRTLLRECSLSVVSPEMVDQRSLASVNAAMASRRRAARTAQMGAFADLLASFAVRGNITGYLTSSIDGLESRVMPNLEDRIFRLNGDNRKLLCGRNRCLGIEPGDSTLYDEALLGAPTTVQTTGHLSVYCNDCRSKWIKTAISKRRYGDKTLVLRPAVQFELDAEYWKDEVKSKMLPRAELSQLLLIVENPIKPRSLIDDVVSDLADAVHKMSGAVIYVSLDLTKGKATYTHIDAQLQTTAADLALGVMEAHHRLDNPRNQLGDEEYVGPDFWFDVIRNQLVGTSHEEDEDVVGEICERCSMSVPEYLVQCRACKSCFCHRRVCYNDSWDGDLDSGDGSMPQDRPPDDDPFPFHTACIAFDLYSSSGRRPRLEEAKRNFLCYDCWDRTANGLYPHYVSPIPRLRDQPAGTQPPRMIFVLFYAEQFWPVASHLLAMVAARWANKGWACKTYPVKIEHISEQKPVFDDLAWERASYVALIAYLTHGLSGDRGYQVAPRSSLPPTEFLDLSLGVVDRALRNAREARAIMVCCGGPLQHSGFVQQLAEWLNRPDRRLESLLCAMNTRLSPAYMVTLIAKISTTLVDPDPDASETLFRLWISDTLAASHTNVLYLAREAEPTMWLYAPFQSRPLGKALPNIMSACSCPGLSPGEYRLRRRQGSRKTWDVNHNGRDGQLLQDVVVYAMCSICGQSWPLLSDYFSGRLRKYAGVFAAVVPYFFAPTSGAVV
;
A
#
# COMPACT_ATOMS: atom_id res chain seq x y z
N MET A 1 -1.75 34.81 5.80
CA MET A 1 -1.89 33.79 4.75
C MET A 1 -0.71 32.84 4.93
N ALA A 2 -0.94 31.74 5.65
CA ALA A 2 0.09 30.74 5.93
C ALA A 2 0.13 29.73 4.77
N THR A 3 1.31 29.47 4.24
CA THR A 3 1.57 28.42 3.24
C THR A 3 1.29 27.07 3.88
N SER A 4 0.36 26.32 3.28
CA SER A 4 -0.13 25.01 3.74
C SER A 4 0.96 23.95 3.58
N SER A 5 1.71 23.69 4.65
CA SER A 5 2.55 22.50 4.81
C SER A 5 1.68 21.24 4.85
N SER A 6 2.07 20.17 4.15
CA SER A 6 1.34 18.90 4.15
C SER A 6 1.52 18.16 5.48
N PHE A 7 0.89 18.65 6.55
CA PHE A 7 0.86 17.95 7.82
C PHE A 7 0.06 16.66 7.68
N ARG A 8 0.71 15.52 7.96
CA ARG A 8 -0.03 14.31 8.29
C ARG A 8 -0.75 14.58 9.60
N PHE A 9 -2.05 14.32 9.68
CA PHE A 9 -2.70 14.29 10.98
C PHE A 9 -2.10 13.14 11.83
N PRO A 10 -1.80 13.36 13.11
CA PRO A 10 -1.25 12.35 13.99
C PRO A 10 -2.21 11.17 14.16
N VAL A 11 -1.68 9.96 14.03
CA VAL A 11 -2.36 8.73 14.43
C VAL A 11 -1.85 8.37 15.82
N VAL A 12 -2.73 8.44 16.81
CA VAL A 12 -2.42 8.20 18.21
C VAL A 12 -3.02 6.87 18.63
N SER A 13 -2.18 5.92 19.06
CA SER A 13 -2.63 4.61 19.56
C SER A 13 -2.37 4.51 21.06
N PRO A 14 -3.27 3.86 21.84
CA PRO A 14 -3.02 3.62 23.26
C PRO A 14 -1.77 2.78 23.51
N CYS A 15 -1.34 1.98 22.54
CA CYS A 15 -0.14 1.15 22.65
C CYS A 15 1.16 1.91 22.33
N SER A 16 1.12 2.83 21.35
CA SER A 16 2.32 3.55 20.91
C SER A 16 2.55 4.84 21.70
N GLU A 17 1.47 5.54 22.06
CA GLU A 17 1.49 6.87 22.67
C GLU A 17 0.43 6.95 23.78
N PRO A 18 0.55 6.15 24.86
CA PRO A 18 -0.49 6.02 25.89
C PRO A 18 -0.83 7.34 26.60
N GLU A 19 0.19 8.17 26.88
CA GLU A 19 -0.01 9.47 27.53
C GLU A 19 -0.78 10.42 26.61
N ARG A 20 -0.40 10.48 25.33
CA ARG A 20 -1.06 11.30 24.32
C ARG A 20 -2.49 10.86 24.07
N PHE A 21 -2.69 9.55 23.97
CA PHE A 21 -4.01 8.95 23.86
C PHE A 21 -4.89 9.36 25.04
N SER A 22 -4.37 9.25 26.27
CA SER A 22 -5.08 9.63 27.50
C SER A 22 -5.43 11.11 27.53
N GLN A 23 -4.52 12.00 27.11
CA GLN A 23 -4.78 13.43 27.00
C GLN A 23 -5.94 13.73 26.05
N ILE A 24 -5.97 13.12 24.86
CA ILE A 24 -7.05 13.34 23.90
C ILE A 24 -8.37 12.78 24.43
N VAL A 25 -8.35 11.60 25.07
CA VAL A 25 -9.54 11.02 25.71
C VAL A 25 -10.09 11.92 26.82
N GLU A 26 -9.23 12.50 27.65
CA GLU A 26 -9.64 13.49 28.65
C GLU A 26 -10.20 14.77 28.01
N ALA A 27 -9.63 15.22 26.90
CA ALA A 27 -10.13 16.37 26.16
C ALA A 27 -11.52 16.13 25.57
N VAL A 28 -11.76 14.92 25.04
CA VAL A 28 -13.11 14.49 24.63
C VAL A 28 -14.07 14.52 25.82
N ALA A 29 -13.65 14.03 27.00
CA ALA A 29 -14.45 14.04 28.23
C ALA A 29 -14.79 15.45 28.75
N ARG A 30 -13.90 16.43 28.56
CA ARG A 30 -14.10 17.84 28.98
C ARG A 30 -14.93 18.65 27.97
N SER A 31 -15.15 18.14 26.76
CA SER A 31 -15.82 18.89 25.70
C SER A 31 -17.31 19.11 26.00
N GLN A 32 -17.77 20.36 25.89
CA GLN A 32 -19.15 20.75 26.23
C GLN A 32 -20.08 20.76 25.02
N ASN A 33 -19.55 20.92 23.81
CA ASN A 33 -20.36 20.99 22.60
C ASN A 33 -19.79 20.01 21.56
N ILE A 34 -20.38 18.83 21.49
CA ILE A 34 -19.91 17.71 20.67
C ILE A 34 -20.93 17.43 19.57
N PHE A 35 -20.46 17.47 18.32
CA PHE A 35 -21.16 16.90 17.19
C PHE A 35 -20.60 15.51 16.91
N ILE A 36 -21.47 14.50 16.84
CA ILE A 36 -21.02 13.11 16.68
C ILE A 36 -21.42 12.61 15.29
N VAL A 37 -20.48 11.96 14.60
CA VAL A 37 -20.73 11.22 13.36
C VAL A 37 -20.46 9.75 13.62
N CYS A 38 -21.48 8.89 13.55
CA CYS A 38 -21.35 7.47 13.88
C CYS A 38 -21.78 6.56 12.73
N GLY A 39 -21.05 5.46 12.57
CA GLY A 39 -21.34 4.39 11.61
C GLY A 39 -22.29 3.33 12.17
N GLU A 40 -21.98 2.07 11.90
CA GLU A 40 -22.72 0.90 12.40
C GLU A 40 -22.21 0.40 13.76
N SER A 41 -21.36 1.15 14.46
CA SER A 41 -20.69 0.69 15.69
C SER A 41 -21.67 0.43 16.82
N LEU A 42 -22.63 1.34 17.01
CA LEU A 42 -23.70 1.15 17.99
C LEU A 42 -24.51 -0.12 17.68
N SER A 43 -24.79 -0.39 16.40
CA SER A 43 -25.47 -1.59 15.94
C SER A 43 -24.64 -2.86 16.20
N ARG A 44 -23.33 -2.80 15.96
CA ARG A 44 -22.40 -3.92 16.13
C ARG A 44 -22.26 -4.29 17.61
N GLU A 45 -22.05 -3.31 18.49
CA GLU A 45 -22.02 -3.52 19.94
C GLU A 45 -23.35 -4.09 20.45
N ALA A 46 -24.46 -3.64 19.87
CA ALA A 46 -25.80 -4.15 20.17
C ALA A 46 -26.08 -5.55 19.59
N GLY A 47 -25.10 -6.19 18.94
CA GLY A 47 -25.22 -7.52 18.36
C GLY A 47 -26.08 -7.59 17.09
N LEU A 48 -26.37 -6.44 16.46
CA LEU A 48 -27.08 -6.42 15.19
C LEU A 48 -26.13 -6.79 14.04
N PRO A 49 -26.55 -7.65 13.11
CA PRO A 49 -25.72 -8.03 11.96
C PRO A 49 -25.40 -6.82 11.08
N PRO A 50 -24.21 -6.73 10.45
CA PRO A 50 -23.93 -5.71 9.44
C PRO A 50 -24.93 -5.74 8.27
N ILE A 51 -25.12 -4.62 7.58
CA ILE A 51 -26.04 -4.52 6.44
C ILE A 51 -25.49 -5.28 5.21
N GLU A 52 -24.19 -5.54 5.18
CA GLU A 52 -23.54 -6.39 4.18
C GLU A 52 -23.87 -7.87 4.35
N ASN A 53 -24.45 -8.30 5.48
CA ASN A 53 -24.78 -9.72 5.69
C ASN A 53 -25.79 -10.22 4.64
N PRO A 54 -25.59 -11.42 4.10
CA PRO A 54 -26.48 -11.99 3.10
C PRO A 54 -27.84 -12.34 3.71
N VAL A 55 -28.90 -12.06 2.96
CA VAL A 55 -30.28 -12.47 3.20
C VAL A 55 -30.60 -13.59 2.20
N ASP A 56 -31.18 -14.68 2.70
CA ASP A 56 -31.65 -15.78 1.88
C ASP A 56 -32.95 -15.38 1.16
N GLU A 57 -32.94 -15.34 -0.16
CA GLU A 57 -34.14 -15.24 -0.99
C GLU A 57 -34.51 -16.62 -1.52
N ASN A 58 -35.71 -17.10 -1.16
CA ASN A 58 -36.22 -18.39 -1.62
C ASN A 58 -36.89 -18.23 -3.00
N PHE A 59 -36.23 -18.72 -4.06
CA PHE A 59 -36.81 -18.84 -5.39
C PHE A 59 -37.28 -20.27 -5.66
N SER A 60 -38.26 -20.40 -6.57
CA SER A 60 -38.72 -21.69 -7.10
C SER A 60 -37.58 -22.53 -7.71
N SER A 61 -36.50 -21.86 -8.11
CA SER A 61 -35.30 -22.43 -8.76
C SER A 61 -34.10 -22.59 -7.81
N GLY A 62 -34.23 -22.29 -6.50
CA GLY A 62 -33.14 -22.38 -5.52
C GLY A 62 -33.09 -21.19 -4.55
N ILE A 63 -32.14 -21.24 -3.61
CA ILE A 63 -31.89 -20.14 -2.66
C ILE A 63 -30.80 -19.24 -3.25
N THR A 64 -31.10 -17.96 -3.47
CA THR A 64 -30.09 -16.96 -3.82
C THR A 64 -29.78 -16.10 -2.60
N ARG A 65 -28.49 -15.85 -2.37
CA ARG A 65 -28.01 -15.00 -1.28
C ARG A 65 -27.61 -13.65 -1.82
N LYS A 66 -28.31 -12.59 -1.41
CA LYS A 66 -27.96 -11.20 -1.71
C LYS A 66 -27.72 -10.44 -0.41
N SER A 67 -26.81 -9.48 -0.39
CA SER A 67 -26.65 -8.61 0.78
C SER A 67 -27.93 -7.78 1.00
N LEU A 68 -28.27 -7.46 2.25
CA LEU A 68 -29.40 -6.57 2.54
C LEU A 68 -29.22 -5.21 1.85
N ARG A 69 -27.98 -4.70 1.78
CA ARG A 69 -27.64 -3.48 1.03
C ARG A 69 -28.05 -3.54 -0.45
N THR A 70 -27.74 -4.65 -1.12
CA THR A 70 -28.11 -4.86 -2.54
C THR A 70 -29.62 -4.87 -2.69
N LEU A 71 -30.32 -5.61 -1.82
CA LEU A 71 -31.78 -5.69 -1.86
C LEU A 71 -32.46 -4.33 -1.61
N LEU A 72 -31.94 -3.55 -0.67
CA LEU A 72 -32.43 -2.19 -0.40
C LEU A 72 -32.27 -1.26 -1.61
N ARG A 73 -31.18 -1.39 -2.37
CA ARG A 73 -30.99 -0.64 -3.63
C ARG A 73 -31.99 -1.07 -4.70
N GLU A 74 -32.15 -2.37 -4.92
CA GLU A 74 -33.09 -2.92 -5.89
C GLU A 74 -34.56 -2.57 -5.57
N CYS A 75 -34.88 -2.36 -4.29
CA CYS A 75 -36.21 -1.97 -3.83
C CYS A 75 -36.38 -0.46 -3.58
N SER A 76 -35.33 0.34 -3.81
CA SER A 76 -35.35 1.78 -3.55
C SER A 76 -36.24 2.51 -4.53
N LEU A 77 -37.10 3.38 -4.00
CA LEU A 77 -37.99 4.21 -4.81
C LEU A 77 -37.27 5.36 -5.52
N SER A 78 -36.04 5.68 -5.12
CA SER A 78 -35.19 6.63 -5.85
C SER A 78 -34.63 6.05 -7.15
N VAL A 79 -34.57 4.71 -7.26
CA VAL A 79 -33.94 4.00 -8.38
C VAL A 79 -34.99 3.30 -9.25
N VAL A 80 -35.98 2.69 -8.62
CA VAL A 80 -36.99 1.84 -9.27
C VAL A 80 -38.39 2.36 -8.98
N SER A 81 -39.17 2.62 -10.03
CA SER A 81 -40.58 3.00 -9.87
C SER A 81 -41.34 1.92 -9.07
N PRO A 82 -42.26 2.28 -8.15
CA PRO A 82 -42.92 1.33 -7.27
C PRO A 82 -43.56 0.12 -7.97
N GLU A 83 -44.03 0.29 -9.22
CA GLU A 83 -44.68 -0.74 -10.03
C GLU A 83 -43.70 -1.81 -10.53
N MET A 84 -42.44 -1.42 -10.73
CA MET A 84 -41.36 -2.25 -11.27
C MET A 84 -40.59 -3.00 -10.17
N VAL A 85 -40.82 -2.65 -8.90
CA VAL A 85 -40.21 -3.37 -7.78
C VAL A 85 -40.71 -4.83 -7.77
N ASP A 86 -39.76 -5.76 -7.73
CA ASP A 86 -40.07 -7.18 -7.60
C ASP A 86 -40.67 -7.47 -6.22
N GLN A 87 -41.81 -8.16 -6.21
CA GLN A 87 -42.55 -8.38 -4.97
C GLN A 87 -41.84 -9.36 -4.03
N ARG A 88 -41.04 -10.29 -4.56
CA ARG A 88 -40.31 -11.25 -3.71
C ARG A 88 -39.14 -10.55 -3.04
N SER A 89 -38.35 -9.79 -3.80
CA SER A 89 -37.26 -9.00 -3.22
C SER A 89 -37.79 -7.98 -2.21
N LEU A 90 -38.91 -7.31 -2.48
CA LEU A 90 -39.54 -6.42 -1.51
C LEU A 90 -40.00 -7.16 -0.25
N ALA A 91 -40.59 -8.35 -0.38
CA ALA A 91 -40.97 -9.17 0.77
C ALA A 91 -39.75 -9.60 1.60
N SER A 92 -38.64 -10.01 0.95
CA SER A 92 -37.38 -10.35 1.61
C SER A 92 -36.77 -9.16 2.36
N VAL A 93 -36.75 -7.97 1.74
CA VAL A 93 -36.34 -6.72 2.40
C VAL A 93 -37.21 -6.45 3.61
N ASN A 94 -38.52 -6.50 3.45
CA ASN A 94 -39.48 -6.25 4.51
C ASN A 94 -39.30 -7.20 5.70
N ALA A 95 -39.14 -8.50 5.43
CA ALA A 95 -38.90 -9.50 6.46
C ALA A 95 -37.57 -9.29 7.18
N ALA A 96 -36.47 -9.09 6.43
CA ALA A 96 -35.15 -8.82 7.00
C ALA A 96 -35.15 -7.56 7.87
N MET A 97 -35.82 -6.50 7.40
CA MET A 97 -35.89 -5.22 8.07
C MET A 97 -36.82 -5.22 9.29
N ALA A 98 -37.92 -5.98 9.25
CA ALA A 98 -38.76 -6.25 10.41
C ALA A 98 -38.02 -7.06 11.48
N SER A 99 -37.27 -8.09 11.06
CA SER A 99 -36.40 -8.87 11.95
C SER A 99 -35.37 -7.98 12.63
N ARG A 100 -34.69 -7.13 11.84
CA ARG A 100 -33.74 -6.14 12.35
C ARG A 100 -34.38 -5.16 13.32
N ARG A 101 -35.56 -4.59 13.01
CA ARG A 101 -36.30 -3.71 13.95
C ARG A 101 -36.58 -4.42 15.26
N ARG A 102 -37.09 -5.65 15.22
CA ARG A 102 -37.39 -6.45 16.41
C ARG A 102 -36.15 -6.68 17.26
N ALA A 103 -35.06 -7.11 16.64
CA ALA A 103 -33.77 -7.29 17.31
C ALA A 103 -33.28 -5.97 17.92
N ALA A 104 -33.36 -4.85 17.18
CA ALA A 104 -32.93 -3.54 17.65
C ALA A 104 -33.72 -3.03 18.87
N ARG A 105 -35.00 -3.40 19.03
CA ARG A 105 -35.79 -3.03 20.22
C ARG A 105 -35.35 -3.79 21.47
N THR A 106 -34.92 -5.04 21.32
CA THR A 106 -34.51 -5.91 22.44
C THR A 106 -33.00 -5.96 22.63
N ALA A 107 -32.23 -5.30 21.76
CA ALA A 107 -30.79 -5.33 21.81
C ALA A 107 -30.26 -4.72 23.12
N GLN A 108 -29.30 -5.41 23.72
CA GLN A 108 -28.53 -4.93 24.86
C GLN A 108 -27.56 -3.88 24.36
N MET A 109 -27.50 -2.74 25.04
CA MET A 109 -26.62 -1.64 24.67
C MET A 109 -25.21 -1.87 25.26
N GLY A 110 -24.18 -1.49 24.51
CA GLY A 110 -22.77 -1.58 24.92
C GLY A 110 -22.23 -0.29 25.55
N ALA A 111 -20.93 -0.28 25.85
CA ALA A 111 -20.27 0.84 26.52
C ALA A 111 -20.37 2.16 25.73
N PHE A 112 -20.35 2.11 24.39
CA PHE A 112 -20.47 3.33 23.59
C PHE A 112 -21.86 3.97 23.70
N ALA A 113 -22.91 3.16 23.88
CA ALA A 113 -24.25 3.66 24.16
C ALA A 113 -24.33 4.35 25.53
N ASP A 114 -23.68 3.78 26.54
CA ASP A 114 -23.62 4.37 27.88
C ASP A 114 -22.90 5.72 27.85
N LEU A 115 -21.84 5.85 27.05
CA LEU A 115 -21.19 7.14 26.79
C LEU A 115 -22.16 8.14 26.14
N LEU A 116 -22.88 7.75 25.09
CA LEU A 116 -23.84 8.62 24.42
C LEU A 116 -24.96 9.08 25.38
N ALA A 117 -25.47 8.19 26.23
CA ALA A 117 -26.41 8.54 27.28
C ALA A 117 -25.81 9.55 28.26
N SER A 118 -24.56 9.34 28.68
CA SER A 118 -23.83 10.25 29.57
C SER A 118 -23.69 11.65 28.97
N PHE A 119 -23.26 11.76 27.71
CA PHE A 119 -23.18 13.03 26.99
C PHE A 119 -24.55 13.70 26.84
N ALA A 120 -25.60 12.93 26.53
CA ALA A 120 -26.96 13.47 26.40
C ALA A 120 -27.49 14.01 27.74
N VAL A 121 -27.26 13.29 28.85
CA VAL A 121 -27.65 13.73 30.21
C VAL A 121 -26.94 15.02 30.60
N ARG A 122 -25.66 15.17 30.24
CA ARG A 122 -24.88 16.39 30.47
C ARG A 122 -25.25 17.53 29.52
N GLY A 123 -26.02 17.26 28.46
CA GLY A 123 -26.37 18.24 27.44
C GLY A 123 -25.23 18.54 26.47
N ASN A 124 -24.19 17.70 26.41
CA ASN A 124 -22.99 17.98 25.63
C ASN A 124 -23.19 17.79 24.11
N ILE A 125 -24.27 17.13 23.68
CA ILE A 125 -24.50 16.80 22.27
C ILE A 125 -25.26 17.92 21.56
N THR A 126 -24.59 18.57 20.61
CA THR A 126 -25.18 19.60 19.74
C THR A 126 -25.90 18.99 18.55
N GLY A 127 -25.41 17.86 18.04
CA GLY A 127 -25.99 17.11 16.94
C GLY A 127 -25.39 15.71 16.78
N TYR A 128 -26.14 14.82 16.15
CA TYR A 128 -25.74 13.43 15.95
C TYR A 128 -26.09 13.00 14.53
N LEU A 129 -25.08 12.74 13.69
CA LEU A 129 -25.24 12.21 12.35
C LEU A 129 -24.94 10.71 12.36
N THR A 130 -25.84 9.89 11.82
CA THR A 130 -25.63 8.45 11.72
C THR A 130 -25.91 7.91 10.34
N SER A 131 -25.08 6.96 9.91
CA SER A 131 -25.36 6.12 8.74
C SER A 131 -26.09 4.83 9.08
N SER A 132 -26.27 4.52 10.37
CA SER A 132 -27.12 3.43 10.80
C SER A 132 -28.59 3.72 10.50
N ILE A 133 -29.38 2.66 10.37
CA ILE A 133 -30.81 2.71 10.03
C ILE A 133 -31.69 2.11 11.13
N ASP A 134 -31.10 1.48 12.16
CA ASP A 134 -31.87 0.76 13.19
C ASP A 134 -32.50 1.64 14.27
N GLY A 135 -32.03 2.88 14.42
CA GLY A 135 -32.62 3.86 15.33
C GLY A 135 -32.30 3.58 16.81
N LEU A 136 -31.19 2.88 17.08
CA LEU A 136 -30.72 2.61 18.44
C LEU A 136 -30.38 3.91 19.19
N GLU A 137 -29.85 4.91 18.50
CA GLU A 137 -29.48 6.20 19.06
C GLU A 137 -30.67 6.93 19.72
N SER A 138 -31.90 6.75 19.22
CA SER A 138 -33.10 7.31 19.86
C SER A 138 -33.51 6.61 21.14
N ARG A 139 -33.14 5.33 21.30
CA ARG A 139 -33.39 4.62 22.57
C ARG A 139 -32.49 5.17 23.66
N VAL A 140 -31.24 5.50 23.28
CA VAL A 140 -30.22 6.03 24.18
C VAL A 140 -30.47 7.51 24.49
N MET A 141 -30.88 8.29 23.49
CA MET A 141 -30.99 9.75 23.57
C MET A 141 -32.38 10.23 23.11
N PRO A 142 -33.47 9.81 23.76
CA PRO A 142 -34.83 10.10 23.29
C PRO A 142 -35.15 11.60 23.23
N ASN A 143 -34.50 12.40 24.10
CA ASN A 143 -34.69 13.85 24.16
C ASN A 143 -33.96 14.61 23.04
N LEU A 144 -33.18 13.92 22.19
CA LEU A 144 -32.39 14.52 21.12
C LEU A 144 -32.86 14.07 19.73
N GLU A 145 -34.08 13.56 19.60
CA GLU A 145 -34.61 13.07 18.32
C GLU A 145 -34.61 14.15 17.22
N ASP A 146 -34.81 15.42 17.58
CA ASP A 146 -34.73 16.57 16.68
C ASP A 146 -33.30 16.94 16.27
N ARG A 147 -32.29 16.36 16.94
CA ARG A 147 -30.86 16.56 16.68
C ARG A 147 -30.19 15.33 16.05
N ILE A 148 -30.94 14.26 15.80
CA ILE A 148 -30.45 13.05 15.15
C ILE A 148 -30.73 13.12 13.64
N PHE A 149 -29.66 13.15 12.85
CA PHE A 149 -29.68 13.15 11.40
C PHE A 149 -29.34 11.76 10.88
N ARG A 150 -30.28 11.11 10.19
CA ARG A 150 -30.10 9.74 9.67
C ARG A 150 -29.86 9.77 8.18
N LEU A 151 -28.60 9.51 7.78
CA LEU A 151 -28.17 9.49 6.38
C LEU A 151 -29.02 8.53 5.57
N ASN A 152 -29.07 7.27 5.96
CA ASN A 152 -29.71 6.25 5.15
C ASN A 152 -31.21 6.07 5.45
N GLY A 153 -31.85 7.03 6.12
CA GLY A 153 -33.24 6.95 6.56
C GLY A 153 -33.44 6.19 7.88
N ASP A 154 -34.68 5.80 8.17
CA ASP A 154 -35.09 5.25 9.46
C ASP A 154 -35.91 3.97 9.29
N ASN A 155 -35.33 2.82 9.65
CA ASN A 155 -36.01 1.53 9.53
C ASN A 155 -37.23 1.42 10.45
N ARG A 156 -37.31 2.22 11.51
CA ARG A 156 -38.46 2.23 12.43
C ARG A 156 -39.70 2.82 11.76
N LYS A 157 -39.53 3.62 10.71
CA LYS A 157 -40.64 4.17 9.92
C LYS A 157 -40.94 3.28 8.72
N LEU A 158 -42.23 3.15 8.40
CA LEU A 158 -42.68 2.46 7.18
C LEU A 158 -43.38 3.44 6.26
N LEU A 159 -43.11 3.37 4.97
CA LEU A 159 -43.74 4.19 3.93
C LEU A 159 -44.33 3.29 2.84
N CYS A 160 -45.28 3.79 2.07
CA CYS A 160 -45.64 3.18 0.79
C CYS A 160 -45.13 4.05 -0.37
N GLY A 161 -45.16 3.52 -1.59
CA GLY A 161 -44.68 4.21 -2.79
C GLY A 161 -45.59 5.33 -3.31
N ARG A 162 -46.61 5.74 -2.55
CA ARG A 162 -47.47 6.87 -2.91
C ARG A 162 -46.81 8.19 -2.53
N ASN A 163 -46.76 9.13 -3.48
CA ASN A 163 -46.31 10.50 -3.21
C ASN A 163 -47.11 11.09 -2.02
N ARG A 164 -46.39 11.68 -1.06
CA ARG A 164 -46.95 12.25 0.18
C ARG A 164 -47.59 11.23 1.14
N CYS A 165 -47.18 9.96 1.07
CA CYS A 165 -47.45 9.04 2.17
C CYS A 165 -46.82 9.62 3.45
N LEU A 166 -47.63 9.81 4.50
CA LEU A 166 -47.13 10.28 5.80
C LEU A 166 -46.30 9.20 6.51
N GLY A 167 -46.50 7.95 6.13
CA GLY A 167 -45.86 6.79 6.74
C GLY A 167 -46.53 6.32 8.01
N ILE A 168 -46.01 5.22 8.51
CA ILE A 168 -46.27 4.67 9.83
C ILE A 168 -45.10 5.08 10.71
N GLU A 169 -45.41 5.74 11.82
CA GLU A 169 -44.40 6.25 12.76
C GLU A 169 -43.77 5.11 13.58
N PRO A 170 -42.60 5.34 14.22
CA PRO A 170 -41.84 4.31 14.92
C PRO A 170 -42.63 3.48 15.94
N GLY A 171 -43.54 4.12 16.70
CA GLY A 171 -44.36 3.44 17.71
C GLY A 171 -45.32 2.40 17.11
N ASP A 172 -45.92 2.72 15.98
CA ASP A 172 -46.94 1.89 15.32
C ASP A 172 -46.34 0.81 14.41
N SER A 173 -45.06 0.94 14.04
CA SER A 173 -44.35 -0.03 13.20
C SER A 173 -44.35 -1.45 13.79
N THR A 174 -44.40 -1.55 15.12
CA THR A 174 -44.45 -2.81 15.88
C THR A 174 -45.63 -3.69 15.46
N LEU A 175 -46.78 -3.08 15.15
CA LEU A 175 -48.01 -3.78 14.78
C LEU A 175 -47.89 -4.47 13.40
N TYR A 176 -46.94 -4.04 12.59
CA TYR A 176 -46.72 -4.55 11.23
C TYR A 176 -45.60 -5.59 11.16
N ASP A 177 -44.75 -5.72 12.18
CA ASP A 177 -43.56 -6.57 12.10
C ASP A 177 -43.90 -8.06 11.94
N GLU A 178 -44.88 -8.58 12.68
CA GLU A 178 -45.31 -9.98 12.55
C GLU A 178 -45.89 -10.28 11.15
N ALA A 179 -46.60 -9.31 10.57
CA ALA A 179 -47.12 -9.43 9.21
C ALA A 179 -46.00 -9.36 8.15
N LEU A 180 -44.97 -8.53 8.37
CA LEU A 180 -43.82 -8.39 7.47
C LEU A 180 -42.84 -9.57 7.58
N LEU A 181 -42.73 -10.20 8.75
CA LEU A 181 -41.94 -11.42 8.97
C LEU A 181 -42.55 -12.66 8.31
N GLY A 182 -43.82 -12.60 7.91
CA GLY A 182 -44.50 -13.67 7.19
C GLY A 182 -44.71 -14.92 8.02
N ALA A 183 -45.06 -14.78 9.31
CA ALA A 183 -45.46 -15.92 10.13
C ALA A 183 -46.52 -16.76 9.35
N PRO A 184 -46.30 -18.07 9.15
CA PRO A 184 -47.20 -18.93 8.40
C PRO A 184 -48.45 -19.17 9.24
N THR A 185 -49.34 -18.18 9.27
CA THR A 185 -50.69 -18.38 9.75
C THR A 185 -51.43 -19.15 8.66
N THR A 186 -51.32 -20.47 8.75
CA THR A 186 -52.25 -21.47 8.19
C THR A 186 -52.94 -21.08 6.88
N VAL A 187 -52.37 -21.57 5.78
CA VAL A 187 -53.09 -21.87 4.53
C VAL A 187 -53.80 -20.65 3.89
N GLN A 188 -53.04 -19.81 3.18
CA GLN A 188 -53.60 -19.08 2.05
C GLN A 188 -52.74 -19.30 0.80
N THR A 189 -53.32 -20.09 -0.10
CA THR A 189 -52.82 -20.54 -1.41
C THR A 189 -52.76 -19.45 -2.47
N THR A 190 -52.76 -18.17 -2.10
CA THR A 190 -52.70 -17.04 -3.06
C THR A 190 -51.55 -16.08 -2.75
N GLY A 191 -50.33 -16.61 -2.81
CA GLY A 191 -49.25 -16.06 -3.63
C GLY A 191 -48.50 -14.79 -3.21
N HIS A 192 -49.00 -13.87 -2.38
CA HIS A 192 -48.28 -12.61 -2.11
C HIS A 192 -48.45 -12.08 -0.67
N LEU A 193 -47.41 -12.26 0.17
CA LEU A 193 -47.24 -11.66 1.50
C LEU A 193 -46.87 -10.17 1.39
N SER A 194 -47.82 -9.33 0.96
CA SER A 194 -47.64 -7.87 0.93
C SER A 194 -48.50 -7.20 1.99
N VAL A 195 -47.88 -6.37 2.82
CA VAL A 195 -48.56 -5.55 3.83
C VAL A 195 -48.85 -4.18 3.22
N TYR A 196 -50.11 -3.72 3.27
CA TYR A 196 -50.53 -2.48 2.62
C TYR A 196 -50.69 -1.33 3.62
N CYS A 197 -50.42 -0.11 3.16
CA CYS A 197 -50.66 1.11 3.92
C CYS A 197 -52.17 1.41 3.96
N ASN A 198 -52.80 1.20 5.11
CA ASN A 198 -54.25 1.38 5.26
C ASN A 198 -54.71 2.82 4.99
N ASP A 199 -53.93 3.82 5.40
CA ASP A 199 -54.26 5.23 5.19
C ASP A 199 -54.22 5.63 3.72
N CYS A 200 -53.20 5.18 2.99
CA CYS A 200 -53.11 5.45 1.56
C CYS A 200 -54.14 4.63 0.78
N ARG A 201 -54.47 3.42 1.26
CA ARG A 201 -55.48 2.55 0.66
C ARG A 201 -56.90 3.09 0.86
N SER A 202 -57.24 3.61 2.03
CA SER A 202 -58.56 4.21 2.29
C SER A 202 -58.78 5.48 1.47
N LYS A 203 -57.74 6.31 1.32
CA LYS A 203 -57.72 7.50 0.45
C LYS A 203 -57.62 7.16 -1.05
N TRP A 204 -57.43 5.88 -1.40
CA TRP A 204 -57.36 5.45 -2.79
C TRP A 204 -58.77 5.22 -3.33
N ILE A 205 -59.43 6.32 -3.74
CA ILE A 205 -60.70 6.24 -4.46
C ILE A 205 -60.41 5.69 -5.86
N LYS A 206 -61.02 4.53 -6.17
CA LYS A 206 -60.92 3.81 -7.45
C LYS A 206 -61.59 4.56 -8.62
N THR A 207 -61.20 5.80 -8.89
CA THR A 207 -61.56 6.45 -10.16
C THR A 207 -60.82 5.75 -11.30
N ALA A 208 -61.43 5.66 -12.49
CA ALA A 208 -60.80 5.00 -13.64
C ALA A 208 -59.43 5.62 -14.01
N ILE A 209 -59.22 6.89 -13.67
CA ILE A 209 -57.95 7.62 -13.87
C ILE A 209 -56.90 7.20 -12.84
N SER A 210 -57.26 6.99 -11.57
CA SER A 210 -56.30 6.57 -10.54
C SER A 210 -55.79 5.14 -10.78
N LYS A 211 -56.66 4.24 -11.24
CA LYS A 211 -56.28 2.86 -11.64
C LYS A 211 -55.28 2.81 -12.80
N ARG A 212 -55.28 3.82 -13.68
CA ARG A 212 -54.34 3.88 -14.82
C ARG A 212 -52.97 4.41 -14.42
N ARG A 213 -52.86 5.19 -13.34
CA ARG A 213 -51.60 5.82 -12.92
C ARG A 213 -50.84 5.07 -11.84
N TYR A 214 -51.52 4.34 -10.95
CA TYR A 214 -50.88 3.68 -9.80
C TYR A 214 -51.47 2.30 -9.56
N GLY A 215 -50.61 1.28 -9.53
CA GLY A 215 -51.00 -0.09 -9.18
C GLY A 215 -51.01 -0.34 -7.67
N ASP A 216 -51.65 -1.43 -7.23
CA ASP A 216 -51.70 -1.82 -5.80
C ASP A 216 -50.30 -1.96 -5.16
N LYS A 217 -49.27 -2.26 -5.96
CA LYS A 217 -47.85 -2.30 -5.54
C LYS A 217 -47.36 -0.99 -4.91
N THR A 218 -47.90 0.15 -5.34
CA THR A 218 -47.56 1.48 -4.78
C THR A 218 -48.04 1.63 -3.33
N LEU A 219 -49.02 0.83 -2.91
CA LEU A 219 -49.60 0.88 -1.57
C LEU A 219 -48.90 -0.07 -0.59
N VAL A 220 -47.95 -0.89 -1.06
CA VAL A 220 -47.21 -1.84 -0.21
C VAL A 220 -46.25 -1.08 0.68
N LEU A 221 -46.33 -1.36 1.98
CA LEU A 221 -45.44 -0.82 3.01
C LEU A 221 -44.01 -1.34 2.83
N ARG A 222 -43.05 -0.47 3.09
CA ARG A 222 -41.62 -0.73 3.05
C ARG A 222 -40.90 0.14 4.08
N PRO A 223 -39.70 -0.24 4.55
CA PRO A 223 -38.87 0.61 5.40
C PRO A 223 -38.60 1.98 4.77
N ALA A 224 -38.57 3.04 5.58
CA ALA A 224 -38.19 4.38 5.16
C ALA A 224 -36.65 4.54 5.07
N VAL A 225 -35.99 3.64 4.33
CA VAL A 225 -34.53 3.54 4.23
C VAL A 225 -34.08 3.69 2.78
N GLN A 226 -33.01 4.46 2.54
CA GLN A 226 -32.45 4.75 1.22
C GLN A 226 -30.92 4.77 1.29
N PHE A 227 -30.26 4.00 0.42
CA PHE A 227 -28.78 3.90 0.34
C PHE A 227 -28.16 4.66 -0.82
N GLU A 228 -28.99 5.13 -1.76
CA GLU A 228 -28.61 5.97 -2.89
C GLU A 228 -29.37 7.27 -2.75
N LEU A 229 -28.84 8.13 -1.88
CA LEU A 229 -29.29 9.49 -1.74
C LEU A 229 -28.72 10.28 -2.92
N ASP A 230 -29.59 11.05 -3.57
CA ASP A 230 -29.14 12.07 -4.50
C ASP A 230 -28.35 13.12 -3.70
N ALA A 231 -27.18 13.51 -4.21
CA ALA A 231 -26.39 14.57 -3.60
C ALA A 231 -27.19 15.88 -3.50
N GLU A 232 -28.16 16.10 -4.40
CA GLU A 232 -29.07 17.24 -4.34
C GLU A 232 -30.02 17.20 -3.12
N TYR A 233 -30.54 16.04 -2.76
CA TYR A 233 -31.46 15.90 -1.61
C TYR A 233 -30.78 16.29 -0.29
N TRP A 234 -29.49 15.98 -0.16
CA TRP A 234 -28.74 16.27 1.06
C TRP A 234 -28.34 17.74 1.20
N LYS A 235 -28.10 18.41 0.07
CA LYS A 235 -27.47 19.75 0.04
C LYS A 235 -28.31 20.85 0.68
N ASP A 236 -29.63 20.74 0.69
CA ASP A 236 -30.48 21.88 1.07
C ASP A 236 -31.22 21.71 2.41
N GLU A 237 -31.97 20.63 2.64
CA GLU A 237 -32.81 20.55 3.86
C GLU A 237 -32.06 20.02 5.09
N VAL A 238 -31.31 18.92 4.95
CA VAL A 238 -30.60 18.33 6.09
C VAL A 238 -29.39 19.16 6.46
N LYS A 239 -28.60 19.57 5.45
CA LYS A 239 -27.42 20.42 5.64
C LYS A 239 -27.75 21.76 6.32
N SER A 240 -28.87 22.40 5.96
CA SER A 240 -29.29 23.67 6.59
C SER A 240 -29.70 23.53 8.06
N LYS A 241 -30.15 22.34 8.50
CA LYS A 241 -30.43 22.06 9.92
C LYS A 241 -29.19 21.61 10.69
N MET A 242 -28.27 20.92 10.00
CA MET A 242 -27.11 20.27 10.58
C MET A 242 -25.94 21.24 10.79
N LEU A 243 -25.60 22.05 9.79
CA LEU A 243 -24.45 22.97 9.87
C LEU A 243 -24.54 23.97 11.03
N PRO A 244 -25.69 24.63 11.30
CA PRO A 244 -25.79 25.54 12.44
C PRO A 244 -25.53 24.84 13.79
N ARG A 245 -25.74 23.52 13.89
CA ARG A 245 -25.40 22.75 15.10
C ARG A 245 -23.91 22.45 15.17
N ALA A 246 -23.28 22.17 14.03
CA ALA A 246 -21.84 21.96 13.95
C ALA A 246 -21.06 23.24 14.25
N GLU A 247 -21.55 24.39 13.80
CA GLU A 247 -21.01 25.73 14.13
C GLU A 247 -21.10 26.08 15.62
N LEU A 248 -21.83 25.32 16.43
CA LEU A 248 -21.85 25.48 17.90
C LEU A 248 -20.88 24.51 18.60
N SER A 249 -20.26 23.61 17.85
CA SER A 249 -19.48 22.51 18.41
C SER A 249 -18.01 22.86 18.55
N GLN A 250 -17.44 22.44 19.67
CA GLN A 250 -16.00 22.46 19.95
C GLN A 250 -15.32 21.18 19.44
N LEU A 251 -16.08 20.11 19.29
CA LEU A 251 -15.56 18.81 18.89
C LEU A 251 -16.49 18.18 17.83
N LEU A 252 -15.89 17.75 16.72
CA LEU A 252 -16.48 16.77 15.81
C LEU A 252 -15.86 15.40 16.09
N LEU A 253 -16.64 14.50 16.67
CA LEU A 253 -16.21 13.16 17.01
C LEU A 253 -16.76 12.16 15.98
N ILE A 254 -15.87 11.63 15.14
CA ILE A 254 -16.23 10.66 14.10
C ILE A 254 -15.87 9.26 14.60
N VAL A 255 -16.86 8.42 14.86
CA VAL A 255 -16.65 7.11 15.49
C VAL A 255 -16.96 5.99 14.51
N GLU A 256 -15.90 5.26 14.12
CA GLU A 256 -15.92 4.02 13.34
C GLU A 256 -16.82 4.08 12.09
N ASN A 257 -16.94 5.27 11.52
CA ASN A 257 -17.65 5.48 10.26
C ASN A 257 -16.62 5.51 9.13
N PRO A 258 -16.58 4.50 8.24
CA PRO A 258 -15.58 4.45 7.20
C PRO A 258 -15.78 5.59 6.20
N ILE A 259 -14.94 6.62 6.32
CA ILE A 259 -14.89 7.72 5.36
C ILE A 259 -14.19 7.20 4.11
N LYS A 260 -14.89 7.27 2.98
CA LYS A 260 -14.32 6.95 1.66
C LYS A 260 -14.16 8.25 0.88
N PRO A 261 -13.03 8.48 0.19
CA PRO A 261 -12.82 9.73 -0.53
C PRO A 261 -13.94 9.97 -1.55
N ARG A 262 -14.48 11.19 -1.59
CA ARG A 262 -15.60 11.59 -2.48
C ARG A 262 -16.90 10.81 -2.27
N SER A 263 -17.09 10.21 -1.11
CA SER A 263 -18.41 9.72 -0.71
C SER A 263 -19.25 10.87 -0.19
N LEU A 264 -20.58 10.73 -0.22
CA LEU A 264 -21.47 11.72 0.40
C LEU A 264 -21.12 11.97 1.88
N ILE A 265 -20.66 10.94 2.59
CA ILE A 265 -20.22 11.05 3.99
C ILE A 265 -18.95 11.91 4.09
N ASP A 266 -18.00 11.76 3.17
CA ASP A 266 -16.77 12.56 3.13
C ASP A 266 -17.07 14.04 2.87
N ASP A 267 -17.92 14.34 1.89
CA ASP A 267 -18.36 15.73 1.62
C ASP A 267 -19.04 16.35 2.85
N VAL A 268 -19.94 15.60 3.48
CA VAL A 268 -20.67 16.02 4.68
C VAL A 268 -19.74 16.21 5.88
N VAL A 269 -18.81 15.29 6.11
CA VAL A 269 -17.83 15.39 7.19
C VAL A 269 -16.88 16.56 6.96
N SER A 270 -16.47 16.82 5.71
CA SER A 270 -15.66 18.00 5.37
C SER A 270 -16.41 19.29 5.68
N ASP A 271 -17.68 19.41 5.30
CA ASP A 271 -18.49 20.59 5.61
C ASP A 271 -18.68 20.79 7.13
N LEU A 272 -18.86 19.69 7.88
CA LEU A 272 -18.98 19.70 9.34
C LEU A 272 -17.66 20.11 10.01
N ALA A 273 -16.54 19.58 9.52
CA ALA A 273 -15.21 19.91 10.01
C ALA A 273 -14.91 21.39 9.78
N ASP A 274 -15.20 21.92 8.60
CA ASP A 274 -15.05 23.35 8.30
C ASP A 274 -15.90 24.22 9.25
N ALA A 275 -17.11 23.78 9.58
CA ALA A 275 -17.98 24.48 10.53
C ALA A 275 -17.42 24.47 11.96
N VAL A 276 -16.86 23.35 12.41
CA VAL A 276 -16.26 23.18 13.74
C VAL A 276 -14.94 23.94 13.86
N HIS A 277 -14.10 23.90 12.82
CA HIS A 277 -12.82 24.63 12.76
C HIS A 277 -12.99 26.15 12.79
N LYS A 278 -14.08 26.69 12.22
CA LYS A 278 -14.41 28.12 12.34
C LYS A 278 -14.56 28.59 13.79
N MET A 279 -14.85 27.67 14.70
CA MET A 279 -14.98 27.92 16.14
C MET A 279 -13.74 27.52 16.94
N SER A 280 -12.60 27.31 16.27
CA SER A 280 -11.38 26.76 16.88
C SER A 280 -11.58 25.37 17.51
N GLY A 281 -12.60 24.62 17.08
CA GLY A 281 -12.83 23.25 17.51
C GLY A 281 -11.86 22.25 16.88
N ALA A 282 -11.97 20.99 17.28
CA ALA A 282 -11.18 19.88 16.72
C ALA A 282 -12.05 18.79 16.09
N VAL A 283 -11.45 18.03 15.18
CA VAL A 283 -12.03 16.90 14.48
C VAL A 283 -11.23 15.65 14.81
N ILE A 284 -11.84 14.72 15.55
CA ILE A 284 -11.20 13.49 16.02
C ILE A 284 -11.86 12.30 15.34
N TYR A 285 -11.06 11.51 14.62
CA TYR A 285 -11.50 10.26 14.02
C TYR A 285 -11.11 9.06 14.87
N VAL A 286 -12.06 8.21 15.22
CA VAL A 286 -11.85 7.03 16.06
C VAL A 286 -12.08 5.78 15.21
N SER A 287 -11.01 5.02 14.96
CA SER A 287 -11.08 3.81 14.14
C SER A 287 -9.83 2.96 14.34
N LEU A 288 -10.01 1.64 14.46
CA LEU A 288 -8.91 0.67 14.42
C LEU A 288 -8.17 0.67 13.07
N ASP A 289 -8.92 0.86 11.97
CA ASP A 289 -8.37 0.90 10.63
C ASP A 289 -7.75 2.27 10.36
N LEU A 290 -6.48 2.27 9.93
CA LEU A 290 -5.79 3.47 9.46
C LEU A 290 -6.47 3.99 8.19
N THR A 291 -6.83 5.27 8.17
CA THR A 291 -7.26 5.94 6.93
C THR A 291 -6.13 5.89 5.92
N LYS A 292 -6.40 5.31 4.75
CA LYS A 292 -5.44 5.21 3.64
C LYS A 292 -5.60 6.40 2.71
N GLY A 293 -4.49 7.03 2.32
CA GLY A 293 -4.44 8.22 1.48
C GLY A 293 -4.11 9.47 2.30
N LYS A 294 -2.88 9.96 2.18
CA LYS A 294 -2.33 11.11 2.92
C LYS A 294 -2.95 12.45 2.46
N ALA A 295 -3.46 12.50 1.24
CA ALA A 295 -3.98 13.73 0.64
C ALA A 295 -5.49 13.94 0.78
N THR A 296 -6.25 12.98 1.32
CA THR A 296 -7.72 13.01 1.23
C THR A 296 -8.47 13.53 2.46
N TYR A 297 -7.83 13.61 3.64
CA TYR A 297 -8.53 13.98 4.89
C TYR A 297 -7.82 15.11 5.63
N THR A 298 -7.62 16.25 4.96
CA THR A 298 -6.99 17.44 5.54
C THR A 298 -7.83 18.07 6.66
N HIS A 299 -9.09 17.68 6.79
CA HIS A 299 -10.04 18.20 7.77
C HIS A 299 -10.08 17.41 9.09
N ILE A 300 -9.27 16.34 9.23
CA ILE A 300 -9.16 15.56 10.47
C ILE A 300 -7.90 16.01 11.23
N ASP A 301 -8.05 16.39 12.50
CA ASP A 301 -6.92 16.89 13.31
C ASP A 301 -6.14 15.77 13.98
N ALA A 302 -6.80 14.67 14.37
CA ALA A 302 -6.14 13.47 14.89
C ALA A 302 -6.99 12.22 14.65
N GLN A 303 -6.31 11.09 14.47
CA GLN A 303 -6.94 9.77 14.48
C GLN A 303 -6.57 9.02 15.76
N LEU A 304 -7.56 8.59 16.54
CA LEU A 304 -7.39 7.64 17.64
C LEU A 304 -7.55 6.21 17.13
N GLN A 305 -6.47 5.42 17.22
CA GLN A 305 -6.48 4.03 16.81
C GLN A 305 -7.01 3.12 17.92
N THR A 306 -8.33 3.16 18.13
CA THR A 306 -9.04 2.42 19.19
C THR A 306 -10.45 2.04 18.75
N THR A 307 -11.14 1.21 19.53
CA THR A 307 -12.56 0.87 19.31
C THR A 307 -13.48 1.90 19.94
N ALA A 308 -14.74 1.96 19.48
CA ALA A 308 -15.78 2.79 20.10
C ALA A 308 -15.97 2.45 21.59
N ALA A 309 -15.93 1.16 21.95
CA ALA A 309 -16.07 0.69 23.32
C ALA A 309 -14.92 1.13 24.22
N ASP A 310 -13.66 0.99 23.76
CA ASP A 310 -12.47 1.38 24.53
C ASP A 310 -12.42 2.90 24.72
N LEU A 311 -12.75 3.67 23.68
CA LEU A 311 -12.93 5.12 23.80
C LEU A 311 -13.96 5.44 24.87
N ALA A 312 -15.12 4.77 24.84
CA ALA A 312 -16.19 5.01 25.80
C ALA A 312 -15.76 4.73 27.24
N LEU A 313 -15.08 3.62 27.49
CA LEU A 313 -14.55 3.30 28.82
C LEU A 313 -13.56 4.37 29.28
N GLY A 314 -12.63 4.79 28.42
CA GLY A 314 -11.66 5.83 28.74
C GLY A 314 -12.30 7.19 29.04
N VAL A 315 -13.29 7.61 28.24
CA VAL A 315 -14.00 8.89 28.44
C VAL A 315 -14.87 8.84 29.70
N MET A 316 -15.55 7.72 29.97
CA MET A 316 -16.33 7.56 31.20
C MET A 316 -15.44 7.55 32.45
N GLU A 317 -14.28 6.90 32.39
CA GLU A 317 -13.30 6.97 33.48
C GLU A 317 -12.82 8.41 33.70
N ALA A 318 -12.54 9.15 32.62
CA ALA A 318 -12.18 10.56 32.69
C ALA A 318 -13.31 11.41 33.30
N HIS A 319 -14.58 11.21 32.92
CA HIS A 319 -15.73 11.86 33.57
C HIS A 319 -15.74 11.59 35.09
N HIS A 320 -15.55 10.35 35.52
CA HIS A 320 -15.50 10.01 36.94
C HIS A 320 -14.36 10.72 37.69
N ARG A 321 -13.20 10.90 37.04
CA ARG A 321 -12.08 11.67 37.61
C ARG A 321 -12.41 13.16 37.73
N LEU A 322 -13.12 13.73 36.75
CA LEU A 322 -13.51 15.15 36.71
C LEU A 322 -14.64 15.48 37.69
N ASP A 323 -15.58 14.55 37.90
CA ASP A 323 -16.69 14.72 38.85
C ASP A 323 -16.23 14.59 40.31
N ASN A 324 -15.02 14.07 40.57
CA ASN A 324 -14.50 13.92 41.93
C ASN A 324 -14.02 15.28 42.47
N PRO A 325 -14.70 15.86 43.49
CA PRO A 325 -14.39 17.21 43.98
C PRO A 325 -12.98 17.32 44.58
N ARG A 326 -12.34 16.21 44.96
CA ARG A 326 -10.94 16.21 45.43
C ARG A 326 -9.93 16.56 44.33
N ASN A 327 -10.29 16.32 43.07
CA ASN A 327 -9.43 16.61 41.93
C ASN A 327 -9.60 18.05 41.40
N GLN A 328 -10.57 18.81 41.91
CA GLN A 328 -10.87 20.19 41.47
C GLN A 328 -10.07 21.27 42.24
N LEU A 329 -9.09 20.87 43.07
CA LEU A 329 -8.38 21.78 43.99
C LEU A 329 -7.12 22.46 43.41
N GLY A 330 -6.86 22.33 42.11
CA GLY A 330 -5.74 23.02 41.45
C GLY A 330 -6.17 23.45 40.05
N ASP A 331 -6.32 24.76 39.87
CA ASP A 331 -6.65 25.46 38.63
C ASP A 331 -8.01 25.07 38.00
N GLU A 332 -9.01 25.94 38.16
CA GLU A 332 -10.10 26.06 37.18
C GLU A 332 -9.49 26.51 35.85
N GLU A 333 -8.81 25.59 35.17
CA GLU A 333 -8.27 25.79 33.84
C GLU A 333 -9.47 25.92 32.92
N TYR A 334 -9.85 27.19 32.69
CA TYR A 334 -10.97 27.57 31.84
C TYR A 334 -10.84 26.84 30.51
N VAL A 335 -11.85 26.04 30.16
CA VAL A 335 -11.99 25.43 28.83
C VAL A 335 -12.30 26.57 27.86
N GLY A 336 -11.27 27.31 27.51
CA GLY A 336 -11.33 28.42 26.57
C GLY A 336 -11.58 27.93 25.15
N PRO A 337 -11.95 28.85 24.25
CA PRO A 337 -12.13 28.52 22.83
C PRO A 337 -10.87 27.89 22.19
N ASP A 338 -9.69 28.11 22.77
CA ASP A 338 -8.42 27.57 22.28
C ASP A 338 -7.98 26.25 22.96
N PHE A 339 -8.81 25.66 23.83
CA PHE A 339 -8.46 24.42 24.54
C PHE A 339 -8.05 23.29 23.58
N TRP A 340 -8.79 23.11 22.49
CA TRP A 340 -8.46 22.09 21.49
C TRP A 340 -7.20 22.43 20.69
N PHE A 341 -6.89 23.70 20.50
CA PHE A 341 -5.63 24.12 19.89
C PHE A 341 -4.44 23.70 20.75
N ASP A 342 -4.54 23.88 22.07
CA ASP A 342 -3.48 23.47 23.00
C ASP A 342 -3.32 21.96 23.05
N VAL A 343 -4.44 21.22 23.10
CA VAL A 343 -4.43 19.77 23.05
C VAL A 343 -3.79 19.31 21.75
N ILE A 344 -4.17 19.82 20.57
CA ILE A 344 -3.68 19.30 19.29
C ILE A 344 -2.26 19.79 18.93
N ARG A 345 -1.91 21.07 19.17
CA ARG A 345 -0.66 21.67 18.66
C ARG A 345 0.49 21.77 19.66
N ASN A 346 0.27 21.92 20.98
CA ASN A 346 1.37 22.29 21.91
C ASN A 346 2.41 21.19 22.20
N GLN A 347 2.28 19.98 21.64
CA GLN A 347 3.24 18.89 21.86
C GLN A 347 3.57 18.06 20.61
N LEU A 348 3.22 18.52 19.41
CA LEU A 348 3.99 18.11 18.24
C LEU A 348 5.38 18.68 18.49
N VAL A 349 6.29 17.86 19.04
CA VAL A 349 7.73 18.17 19.01
C VAL A 349 7.95 18.62 17.59
N GLY A 350 8.25 19.91 17.42
CA GLY A 350 8.79 20.42 16.19
C GLY A 350 10.05 19.61 16.00
N THR A 351 9.93 18.48 15.30
CA THR A 351 11.05 17.84 14.69
C THR A 351 11.49 18.93 13.73
N SER A 352 12.49 19.70 14.16
CA SER A 352 13.26 20.58 13.32
C SER A 352 13.99 19.67 12.34
N HIS A 353 13.24 19.01 11.47
CA HIS A 353 13.71 18.76 10.14
C HIS A 353 14.00 20.16 9.61
N GLU A 354 15.28 20.43 9.32
CA GLU A 354 15.59 21.45 8.34
C GLU A 354 14.60 21.23 7.20
N GLU A 355 13.79 22.24 6.91
CA GLU A 355 12.82 22.22 5.84
C GLU A 355 13.60 21.95 4.56
N ASP A 356 13.74 20.66 4.18
CA ASP A 356 14.16 20.28 2.85
C ASP A 356 13.21 21.05 1.92
N GLU A 357 13.76 21.92 1.07
CA GLU A 357 12.99 22.74 0.14
C GLU A 357 11.88 21.88 -0.45
N ASP A 358 10.62 22.23 -0.15
CA ASP A 358 9.45 21.49 -0.60
C ASP A 358 9.67 21.14 -2.06
N VAL A 359 9.84 19.84 -2.36
CA VAL A 359 9.95 19.39 -3.74
C VAL A 359 8.58 19.70 -4.36
N VAL A 360 8.48 20.87 -4.99
CA VAL A 360 7.25 21.38 -5.59
C VAL A 360 6.92 20.47 -6.78
N GLY A 361 6.13 19.43 -6.53
CA GLY A 361 5.78 18.45 -7.55
C GLY A 361 4.89 17.33 -7.02
N GLU A 362 4.20 16.66 -7.94
CA GLU A 362 3.44 15.46 -7.60
C GLU A 362 4.40 14.35 -7.15
N ILE A 363 4.04 13.61 -6.11
CA ILE A 363 4.81 12.45 -5.62
C ILE A 363 3.94 11.19 -5.62
N CYS A 364 4.57 10.04 -5.79
CA CYS A 364 3.92 8.75 -5.63
C CYS A 364 3.49 8.56 -4.17
N GLU A 365 2.19 8.38 -3.93
CA GLU A 365 1.58 8.15 -2.61
C GLU A 365 2.22 7.00 -1.82
N ARG A 366 2.79 6.01 -2.53
CA ARG A 366 3.32 4.76 -1.95
C ARG A 366 4.82 4.74 -1.73
N CYS A 367 5.60 5.28 -2.66
CA CYS A 367 7.08 5.26 -2.57
C CYS A 367 7.71 6.65 -2.50
N SER A 368 6.91 7.71 -2.51
CA SER A 368 7.34 9.12 -2.49
C SER A 368 8.20 9.54 -3.70
N MET A 369 8.22 8.75 -4.77
CA MET A 369 8.94 9.08 -6.00
C MET A 369 8.32 10.29 -6.70
N SER A 370 9.14 11.24 -7.12
CA SER A 370 8.75 12.54 -7.69
C SER A 370 9.16 12.69 -9.16
N VAL A 371 9.01 11.64 -9.99
CA VAL A 371 9.33 11.70 -11.43
C VAL A 371 8.04 11.78 -12.24
N PRO A 372 7.61 12.98 -12.70
CA PRO A 372 6.27 13.22 -13.24
C PRO A 372 5.88 12.29 -14.39
N GLU A 373 6.82 11.91 -15.24
CA GLU A 373 6.60 11.05 -16.42
C GLU A 373 6.12 9.64 -16.05
N TYR A 374 6.47 9.18 -14.85
CA TYR A 374 6.07 7.88 -14.32
C TYR A 374 4.94 7.99 -13.30
N LEU A 375 4.39 9.17 -13.07
CA LEU A 375 3.24 9.33 -12.19
C LEU A 375 1.96 9.19 -12.99
N VAL A 376 1.03 8.41 -12.44
CA VAL A 376 -0.34 8.36 -12.91
C VAL A 376 -1.25 8.80 -11.79
N GLN A 377 -2.15 9.71 -12.13
CA GLN A 377 -3.14 10.24 -11.22
C GLN A 377 -4.36 9.31 -11.21
N CYS A 378 -4.76 8.85 -10.02
CA CYS A 378 -6.02 8.14 -9.85
C CYS A 378 -7.20 9.05 -10.22
N ARG A 379 -8.05 8.64 -11.17
CA ARG A 379 -9.23 9.45 -11.57
C ARG A 379 -10.20 9.68 -10.40
N ALA A 380 -10.25 8.76 -9.45
CA ALA A 380 -11.17 8.77 -8.31
C ALA A 380 -10.64 9.47 -7.05
N CYS A 381 -9.35 9.45 -6.71
CA CYS A 381 -8.84 10.16 -5.52
C CYS A 381 -7.86 11.29 -5.83
N LYS A 382 -7.46 11.47 -7.10
CA LYS A 382 -6.38 12.38 -7.53
C LYS A 382 -4.99 12.12 -6.95
N SER A 383 -4.80 11.10 -6.10
CA SER A 383 -3.46 10.67 -5.69
C SER A 383 -2.63 10.20 -6.88
N CYS A 384 -1.35 10.55 -6.88
CA CYS A 384 -0.39 10.12 -7.88
C CYS A 384 0.30 8.82 -7.44
N PHE A 385 0.50 7.90 -8.38
CA PHE A 385 1.18 6.64 -8.14
C PHE A 385 2.24 6.45 -9.22
N CYS A 386 3.44 6.00 -8.83
CA CYS A 386 4.40 5.61 -9.82
C CYS A 386 3.94 4.33 -10.54
N HIS A 387 3.94 4.38 -11.86
CA HIS A 387 3.43 3.30 -12.69
C HIS A 387 4.43 2.82 -13.75
N ARG A 388 4.20 1.59 -14.21
CA ARG A 388 4.82 1.03 -15.41
C ARG A 388 3.80 0.21 -16.19
N ARG A 389 4.07 -0.02 -17.47
CA ARG A 389 3.36 -1.00 -18.29
C ARG A 389 4.27 -2.21 -18.50
N VAL A 390 3.72 -3.41 -18.38
CA VAL A 390 4.44 -4.64 -18.69
C VAL A 390 4.63 -4.68 -20.21
N CYS A 391 5.82 -4.34 -20.70
CA CYS A 391 6.17 -4.58 -22.09
C CYS A 391 6.43 -6.09 -22.24
N TYR A 392 5.38 -6.87 -22.44
CA TYR A 392 5.53 -8.23 -22.98
C TYR A 392 5.91 -8.08 -24.46
N ASN A 393 7.20 -7.97 -24.74
CA ASN A 393 7.74 -8.56 -25.94
C ASN A 393 8.43 -9.84 -25.48
N ASP A 394 7.96 -10.98 -25.99
CA ASP A 394 8.80 -12.13 -26.38
C ASP A 394 8.02 -13.43 -26.69
N SER A 395 6.67 -13.45 -26.76
CA SER A 395 5.97 -14.67 -27.20
C SER A 395 4.61 -14.51 -27.88
N TRP A 396 4.30 -13.36 -28.50
CA TRP A 396 3.05 -13.25 -29.27
C TRP A 396 3.24 -13.78 -30.71
N ASP A 397 3.19 -15.10 -30.84
CA ASP A 397 3.06 -15.86 -32.09
C ASP A 397 1.63 -15.77 -32.68
N GLY A 398 1.07 -14.55 -32.75
CA GLY A 398 -0.25 -14.32 -33.34
C GLY A 398 -0.11 -13.83 -34.78
N ASP A 399 -0.57 -14.65 -35.74
CA ASP A 399 -0.66 -14.34 -37.17
C ASP A 399 -1.14 -12.90 -37.45
N LEU A 400 -0.25 -12.06 -37.97
CA LEU A 400 -0.55 -10.72 -38.46
C LEU A 400 -0.41 -10.70 -39.99
N ASP A 401 -1.38 -11.31 -40.66
CA ASP A 401 -1.63 -11.15 -42.10
C ASP A 401 -2.69 -10.05 -42.39
N SER A 402 -3.03 -9.22 -41.39
CA SER A 402 -3.83 -8.02 -41.62
C SER A 402 -2.90 -6.85 -41.94
N GLY A 403 -2.76 -6.57 -43.24
CA GLY A 403 -1.83 -5.61 -43.84
C GLY A 403 -2.11 -4.12 -43.56
N ASP A 404 -2.35 -3.74 -42.30
CA ASP A 404 -2.36 -2.34 -41.88
C ASP A 404 -1.26 -2.12 -40.82
N GLY A 405 -0.05 -1.86 -41.31
CA GLY A 405 1.21 -1.95 -40.59
C GLY A 405 1.55 -0.73 -39.73
N SER A 406 0.82 -0.49 -38.66
CA SER A 406 1.29 0.40 -37.59
C SER A 406 1.36 -0.36 -36.25
N MET A 407 2.53 -0.94 -35.97
CA MET A 407 2.89 -1.41 -34.63
C MET A 407 2.75 -0.25 -33.63
N PRO A 408 2.12 -0.44 -32.45
CA PRO A 408 2.06 0.60 -31.43
C PRO A 408 3.48 0.97 -30.98
N GLN A 409 3.86 2.24 -31.16
CA GLN A 409 5.18 2.81 -30.84
C GLN A 409 5.51 2.87 -29.33
N ASP A 410 4.74 2.24 -28.45
CA ASP A 410 4.88 2.35 -26.99
C ASP A 410 6.01 1.47 -26.40
N ARG A 411 7.10 1.26 -27.15
CA ARG A 411 8.30 0.63 -26.59
C ARG A 411 9.08 1.75 -25.88
N PRO A 412 9.33 1.66 -24.55
CA PRO A 412 10.16 2.65 -23.89
C PRO A 412 11.53 2.71 -24.59
N PRO A 413 12.13 3.90 -24.72
CA PRO A 413 13.46 4.03 -25.30
C PRO A 413 14.45 3.14 -24.53
N ASP A 414 15.46 2.60 -25.22
CA ASP A 414 16.45 1.70 -24.62
C ASP A 414 17.22 2.32 -23.42
N ASP A 415 17.15 3.65 -23.26
CA ASP A 415 17.78 4.44 -22.19
C ASP A 415 16.82 4.83 -21.04
N ASP A 416 15.69 4.15 -20.90
CA ASP A 416 14.70 4.48 -19.87
C ASP A 416 15.21 4.15 -18.44
N PRO A 417 15.38 5.16 -17.55
CA PRO A 417 16.06 5.01 -16.26
C PRO A 417 15.23 4.32 -15.16
N PHE A 418 13.95 3.99 -15.38
CA PHE A 418 13.04 3.57 -14.28
C PHE A 418 12.65 2.07 -14.32
N PRO A 419 13.27 1.17 -13.54
CA PRO A 419 13.07 -0.28 -13.70
C PRO A 419 11.62 -0.74 -13.44
N PHE A 420 11.12 -1.71 -14.22
CA PHE A 420 9.75 -2.24 -14.10
C PHE A 420 9.34 -2.62 -12.66
N HIS A 421 10.24 -3.24 -11.90
CA HIS A 421 9.98 -3.73 -10.55
C HIS A 421 10.02 -2.64 -9.46
N THR A 422 10.26 -1.38 -9.82
CA THR A 422 10.27 -0.24 -8.89
C THR A 422 8.96 0.56 -8.89
N ALA A 423 8.11 0.35 -9.90
CA ALA A 423 6.80 0.98 -9.95
C ALA A 423 5.86 0.40 -8.88
N CYS A 424 5.10 1.28 -8.23
CA CYS A 424 4.08 0.89 -7.27
C CYS A 424 2.89 0.23 -7.95
N ILE A 425 2.65 0.57 -9.22
CA ILE A 425 1.57 0.04 -10.04
C ILE A 425 2.14 -0.50 -11.36
N ALA A 426 1.78 -1.72 -11.75
CA ALA A 426 1.99 -2.20 -13.11
C ALA A 426 0.66 -2.45 -13.82
N PHE A 427 0.38 -1.66 -14.86
CA PHE A 427 -0.87 -1.66 -15.59
C PHE A 427 -1.17 -3.02 -16.24
N ASP A 428 -2.43 -3.41 -16.11
CA ASP A 428 -3.09 -4.57 -16.75
C ASP A 428 -2.32 -5.89 -16.68
N LEU A 429 -1.49 -6.09 -15.63
CA LEU A 429 -0.74 -7.34 -15.45
C LEU A 429 -1.68 -8.54 -15.33
N TYR A 430 -2.88 -8.34 -14.77
CA TYR A 430 -3.86 -9.40 -14.49
C TYR A 430 -5.14 -9.30 -15.32
N SER A 431 -5.17 -8.45 -16.36
CA SER A 431 -6.37 -8.33 -17.21
C SER A 431 -6.62 -9.65 -17.96
N SER A 432 -7.78 -10.27 -17.69
CA SER A 432 -8.20 -11.55 -18.28
C SER A 432 -8.68 -11.44 -19.72
N SER A 433 -8.98 -10.23 -20.20
CA SER A 433 -9.63 -10.00 -21.50
C SER A 433 -8.69 -10.09 -22.71
N GLY A 434 -7.38 -10.29 -22.50
CA GLY A 434 -6.36 -10.36 -23.56
C GLY A 434 -6.11 -9.03 -24.30
N ARG A 435 -7.09 -8.12 -24.35
CA ARG A 435 -6.95 -6.76 -24.90
C ARG A 435 -6.51 -5.80 -23.81
N ARG A 436 -5.28 -5.29 -23.93
CA ARG A 436 -4.75 -4.25 -23.05
C ARG A 436 -5.03 -2.86 -23.67
N PRO A 437 -5.70 -1.93 -22.97
CA PRO A 437 -5.92 -0.57 -23.45
C PRO A 437 -4.59 0.14 -23.73
N ARG A 438 -4.59 1.18 -24.59
CA ARG A 438 -3.38 2.00 -24.83
C ARG A 438 -2.90 2.64 -23.51
N LEU A 439 -1.60 2.92 -23.35
CA LEU A 439 -1.09 3.45 -22.07
C LEU A 439 -1.82 4.74 -21.66
N GLU A 440 -2.04 5.66 -22.59
CA GLU A 440 -2.77 6.90 -22.33
C GLU A 440 -4.23 6.67 -21.92
N GLU A 441 -4.85 5.61 -22.46
CA GLU A 441 -6.19 5.20 -22.05
C GLU A 441 -6.17 4.56 -20.66
N ALA A 442 -5.19 3.71 -20.36
CA ALA A 442 -4.99 3.12 -19.04
C ALA A 442 -4.72 4.19 -17.98
N LYS A 443 -3.87 5.20 -18.29
CA LYS A 443 -3.61 6.37 -17.45
C LYS A 443 -4.88 7.17 -17.19
N ARG A 444 -5.62 7.52 -18.24
CA ARG A 444 -6.86 8.30 -18.14
C ARG A 444 -7.95 7.58 -17.33
N ASN A 445 -7.99 6.25 -17.43
CA ASN A 445 -8.97 5.42 -16.74
C ASN A 445 -8.48 4.84 -15.41
N PHE A 446 -7.26 5.17 -14.97
CA PHE A 446 -6.64 4.57 -13.81
C PHE A 446 -7.43 4.84 -12.53
N LEU A 447 -7.84 3.76 -11.87
CA LEU A 447 -8.30 3.76 -10.49
C LEU A 447 -7.22 3.08 -9.67
N CYS A 448 -6.77 3.72 -8.58
CA CYS A 448 -5.84 3.07 -7.67
C CYS A 448 -6.51 1.89 -6.95
N TYR A 449 -5.70 1.04 -6.32
CA TYR A 449 -6.20 -0.17 -5.67
C TYR A 449 -7.20 0.11 -4.53
N ASP A 450 -7.11 1.29 -3.91
CA ASP A 450 -8.03 1.74 -2.85
C ASP A 450 -9.38 2.20 -3.44
N CYS A 451 -9.38 2.81 -4.63
CA CYS A 451 -10.60 3.26 -5.32
C CYS A 451 -11.24 2.19 -6.21
N TRP A 452 -10.67 0.99 -6.25
CA TRP A 452 -11.21 -0.10 -7.07
C TRP A 452 -12.39 -0.78 -6.39
N ASP A 453 -13.59 -0.64 -6.96
CA ASP A 453 -14.77 -1.38 -6.51
C ASP A 453 -14.65 -2.84 -6.94
N ARG A 454 -14.23 -3.70 -5.99
CA ARG A 454 -14.07 -5.15 -6.20
C ARG A 454 -15.39 -5.86 -6.46
N THR A 455 -16.49 -5.34 -5.92
CA THR A 455 -17.80 -5.98 -6.02
C THR A 455 -18.37 -5.76 -7.42
N ALA A 456 -18.20 -4.54 -7.96
CA ALA A 456 -18.64 -4.20 -9.31
C ALA A 456 -17.69 -4.68 -10.41
N ASN A 457 -16.36 -4.58 -10.18
CA ASN A 457 -15.35 -4.77 -11.24
C ASN A 457 -14.51 -6.04 -11.08
N GLY A 458 -14.71 -6.82 -10.02
CA GLY A 458 -13.94 -8.04 -9.74
C GLY A 458 -12.53 -7.77 -9.22
N LEU A 459 -11.59 -8.65 -9.54
CA LEU A 459 -10.19 -8.53 -9.11
C LEU A 459 -9.52 -7.29 -9.72
N TYR A 460 -8.61 -6.68 -8.96
CA TYR A 460 -7.88 -5.51 -9.43
C TYR A 460 -6.94 -5.89 -10.59
N PRO A 461 -7.04 -5.25 -11.76
CA PRO A 461 -6.36 -5.70 -12.99
C PRO A 461 -4.87 -5.33 -13.03
N HIS A 462 -4.41 -4.47 -12.11
CA HIS A 462 -3.04 -4.00 -12.05
C HIS A 462 -2.26 -4.69 -10.93
N TYR A 463 -0.95 -4.87 -11.11
CA TYR A 463 -0.09 -5.25 -10.00
C TYR A 463 0.14 -4.06 -9.08
N VAL A 464 0.21 -4.35 -7.79
CA VAL A 464 0.40 -3.38 -6.73
C VAL A 464 1.59 -3.84 -5.89
N SER A 465 2.69 -3.09 -5.92
CA SER A 465 3.83 -3.39 -5.05
C SER A 465 3.36 -3.40 -3.59
N PRO A 466 3.75 -4.33 -2.72
CA PRO A 466 3.35 -4.29 -1.32
C PRO A 466 3.79 -2.98 -0.64
N ILE A 467 2.93 -2.43 0.23
CA ILE A 467 3.26 -1.26 1.06
C ILE A 467 4.42 -1.66 1.98
N PRO A 468 5.47 -0.83 2.13
CA PRO A 468 6.51 -1.09 3.13
C PRO A 468 5.85 -1.24 4.49
N ARG A 469 5.88 -2.44 5.07
CA ARG A 469 5.35 -2.65 6.43
C ARG A 469 6.15 -1.77 7.40
N LEU A 470 5.47 -0.85 8.07
CA LEU A 470 5.90 -0.37 9.38
C LEU A 470 5.90 -1.61 10.27
N ARG A 471 7.08 -2.11 10.63
CA ARG A 471 7.16 -3.20 11.61
C ARG A 471 6.83 -2.58 12.96
N ASP A 472 5.90 -3.19 13.69
CA ASP A 472 5.74 -2.96 15.12
C ASP A 472 7.06 -3.33 15.78
N GLN A 473 7.88 -2.33 16.12
CA GLN A 473 9.10 -2.58 16.88
C GLN A 473 8.71 -2.89 18.33
N PRO A 474 9.25 -3.95 18.94
CA PRO A 474 9.04 -4.21 20.36
C PRO A 474 9.52 -3.00 21.17
N ALA A 475 8.72 -2.57 22.14
CA ALA A 475 9.04 -1.43 22.99
C ALA A 475 10.44 -1.60 23.61
N GLY A 476 11.30 -0.59 23.44
CA GLY A 476 12.64 -0.54 24.03
C GLY A 476 13.81 -0.78 23.10
N THR A 477 13.61 -1.17 21.83
CA THR A 477 14.72 -1.18 20.86
C THR A 477 14.87 0.20 20.20
N GLN A 478 16.06 0.79 20.27
CA GLN A 478 16.34 2.01 19.51
C GLN A 478 16.13 1.74 18.02
N PRO A 479 15.49 2.67 17.28
CA PRO A 479 15.31 2.50 15.86
C PRO A 479 16.68 2.39 15.18
N PRO A 480 16.79 1.56 14.13
CA PRO A 480 17.99 1.49 13.32
C PRO A 480 18.56 2.84 12.94
N ARG A 481 19.90 2.89 12.93
CA ARG A 481 20.68 4.02 12.46
C ARG A 481 21.71 3.54 11.45
N MET A 482 21.94 4.33 10.40
CA MET A 482 22.97 4.05 9.41
C MET A 482 23.71 5.30 8.99
N ILE A 483 25.01 5.15 8.74
CA ILE A 483 25.76 6.05 7.90
C ILE A 483 25.94 5.42 6.51
N PHE A 484 25.71 6.19 5.46
CA PHE A 484 25.93 5.78 4.07
C PHE A 484 26.93 6.73 3.42
N VAL A 485 28.09 6.21 3.03
CA VAL A 485 29.14 7.01 2.39
C VAL A 485 29.29 6.54 0.95
N LEU A 486 29.18 7.47 0.02
CA LEU A 486 29.27 7.19 -1.40
C LEU A 486 30.52 7.83 -1.98
N PHE A 487 31.54 7.02 -2.24
CA PHE A 487 32.73 7.44 -2.98
C PHE A 487 32.41 7.41 -4.47
N TYR A 488 32.57 8.52 -5.18
CA TYR A 488 32.27 8.59 -6.61
C TYR A 488 33.33 9.37 -7.39
N ALA A 489 33.59 8.96 -8.63
CA ALA A 489 34.29 9.79 -9.62
C ALA A 489 33.30 10.80 -10.21
N GLU A 490 33.75 12.03 -10.52
CA GLU A 490 32.90 13.18 -10.89
C GLU A 490 31.84 12.84 -11.94
N GLN A 491 32.24 12.10 -12.97
CA GLN A 491 31.38 11.71 -14.08
C GLN A 491 30.17 10.83 -13.69
N PHE A 492 30.16 10.26 -12.49
CA PHE A 492 29.03 9.50 -11.96
C PHE A 492 28.14 10.31 -11.02
N TRP A 493 28.36 11.62 -10.87
CA TRP A 493 27.59 12.47 -9.96
C TRP A 493 26.06 12.35 -10.12
N PRO A 494 25.48 12.33 -11.34
CA PRO A 494 24.03 12.18 -11.48
C PRO A 494 23.50 10.89 -10.86
N VAL A 495 24.20 9.77 -11.07
CA VAL A 495 23.84 8.48 -10.48
C VAL A 495 24.09 8.46 -8.98
N ALA A 496 25.17 9.12 -8.53
CA ALA A 496 25.54 9.21 -7.13
C ALA A 496 24.51 9.99 -6.31
N SER A 497 24.10 11.16 -6.80
CA SER A 497 23.05 12.00 -6.22
C SER A 497 21.72 11.22 -6.14
N HIS A 498 21.34 10.53 -7.22
CA HIS A 498 20.12 9.71 -7.23
C HIS A 498 20.16 8.58 -6.19
N LEU A 499 21.31 7.89 -6.07
CA LEU A 499 21.49 6.82 -5.09
C LEU A 499 21.40 7.34 -3.64
N LEU A 500 22.03 8.48 -3.34
CA LEU A 500 21.97 9.12 -2.02
C LEU A 500 20.53 9.46 -1.63
N ALA A 501 19.80 10.13 -2.53
CA ALA A 501 18.40 10.52 -2.31
C ALA A 501 17.51 9.28 -2.08
N MET A 502 17.69 8.22 -2.88
CA MET A 502 16.87 7.01 -2.73
C MET A 502 17.18 6.27 -1.42
N VAL A 503 18.44 6.18 -1.00
CA VAL A 503 18.81 5.57 0.28
C VAL A 503 18.20 6.38 1.44
N ALA A 504 18.39 7.70 1.45
CA ALA A 504 17.84 8.59 2.47
C ALA A 504 16.31 8.50 2.56
N ALA A 505 15.61 8.64 1.43
CA ALA A 505 14.16 8.57 1.36
C ALA A 505 13.61 7.21 1.83
N ARG A 506 14.29 6.11 1.50
CA ARG A 506 13.87 4.77 1.89
C ARG A 506 13.99 4.55 3.41
N TRP A 507 15.01 5.11 4.03
CA TRP A 507 15.19 5.11 5.48
C TRP A 507 14.18 6.02 6.20
N ALA A 508 13.98 7.25 5.69
CA ALA A 508 12.98 8.18 6.20
C ALA A 508 11.56 7.60 6.15
N ASN A 509 11.21 6.91 5.06
CA ASN A 509 9.93 6.20 4.91
C ASN A 509 9.71 5.09 5.96
N LYS A 510 10.77 4.59 6.60
CA LYS A 510 10.70 3.61 7.68
C LYS A 510 10.77 4.23 9.08
N GLY A 511 10.92 5.55 9.19
CA GLY A 511 11.15 6.24 10.46
C GLY A 511 12.54 5.96 11.05
N TRP A 512 13.52 5.57 10.22
CA TRP A 512 14.87 5.25 10.66
C TRP A 512 15.84 6.39 10.35
N ALA A 513 16.85 6.59 11.20
CA ALA A 513 17.82 7.66 11.01
C ALA A 513 18.92 7.23 10.02
N CYS A 514 19.14 8.01 8.98
CA CYS A 514 20.20 7.78 7.99
C CYS A 514 20.97 9.07 7.75
N LYS A 515 22.30 9.04 7.90
CA LYS A 515 23.18 10.13 7.46
C LYS A 515 23.91 9.70 6.20
N THR A 516 23.70 10.43 5.11
CA THR A 516 24.35 10.16 3.82
C THR A 516 25.46 11.18 3.57
N TYR A 517 26.60 10.75 3.03
CA TYR A 517 27.70 11.67 2.68
C TYR A 517 28.36 11.29 1.35
N PRO A 518 28.34 12.17 0.33
CA PRO A 518 29.09 11.98 -0.90
C PRO A 518 30.58 12.33 -0.70
N VAL A 519 31.48 11.48 -1.20
CA VAL A 519 32.93 11.76 -1.24
C VAL A 519 33.41 11.65 -2.67
N LYS A 520 33.91 12.76 -3.21
CA LYS A 520 34.50 12.79 -4.55
C LYS A 520 35.92 12.21 -4.51
N ILE A 521 36.16 11.13 -5.26
CA ILE A 521 37.40 10.35 -5.20
C ILE A 521 38.61 11.18 -5.61
N GLU A 522 38.45 12.08 -6.59
CA GLU A 522 39.54 12.92 -7.10
C GLU A 522 40.11 13.90 -6.05
N HIS A 523 39.35 14.17 -4.98
CA HIS A 523 39.73 15.09 -3.90
C HIS A 523 39.96 14.37 -2.57
N ILE A 524 40.10 13.05 -2.57
CA ILE A 524 40.07 12.26 -1.34
C ILE A 524 41.20 12.61 -0.37
N SER A 525 42.37 13.01 -0.89
CA SER A 525 43.52 13.47 -0.08
C SER A 525 43.30 14.84 0.57
N GLU A 526 42.34 15.63 0.08
CA GLU A 526 41.98 16.95 0.58
C GLU A 526 40.83 16.89 1.59
N GLN A 527 40.14 15.74 1.67
CA GLN A 527 38.98 15.57 2.54
C GLN A 527 39.40 15.47 4.02
N LYS A 528 38.71 16.24 4.85
CA LYS A 528 38.73 16.03 6.30
C LYS A 528 37.99 14.74 6.65
N PRO A 529 38.27 14.11 7.80
CA PRO A 529 37.51 12.95 8.20
C PRO A 529 36.01 13.28 8.27
N VAL A 530 35.21 12.43 7.66
CA VAL A 530 33.76 12.58 7.58
C VAL A 530 33.14 11.98 8.84
N PHE A 531 32.10 12.63 9.37
CA PHE A 531 31.40 12.24 10.60
C PHE A 531 32.24 12.31 11.88
N ASP A 532 33.23 13.21 11.93
CA ASP A 532 34.05 13.43 13.14
C ASP A 532 33.24 13.90 14.37
N ASP A 533 32.07 14.48 14.12
CA ASP A 533 31.11 15.03 15.08
C ASP A 533 29.86 14.15 15.24
N LEU A 534 29.90 12.89 14.78
CA LEU A 534 28.74 11.99 14.88
C LEU A 534 28.41 11.68 16.34
N ALA A 535 27.39 12.35 16.87
CA ALA A 535 26.91 12.22 18.25
C ALA A 535 26.19 10.88 18.55
N TRP A 536 26.28 9.88 17.67
CA TRP A 536 25.68 8.57 17.90
C TRP A 536 26.58 7.70 18.78
N GLU A 537 25.96 6.93 19.66
CA GLU A 537 26.64 5.99 20.55
C GLU A 537 27.45 4.95 19.76
N ARG A 538 28.58 4.51 20.32
CA ARG A 538 29.40 3.46 19.72
C ARG A 538 28.59 2.17 19.58
N ALA A 539 28.72 1.51 18.43
CA ALA A 539 27.99 0.30 18.05
C ALA A 539 26.46 0.45 17.98
N SER A 540 25.93 1.68 17.89
CA SER A 540 24.48 1.94 17.74
C SER A 540 24.01 2.03 16.28
N TYR A 541 24.92 2.00 15.31
CA TYR A 541 24.61 2.16 13.89
C TYR A 541 25.40 1.20 13.00
N VAL A 542 24.90 0.99 11.78
CA VAL A 542 25.61 0.28 10.72
C VAL A 542 26.26 1.25 9.73
N ALA A 543 27.38 0.88 9.13
CA ALA A 543 28.03 1.65 8.08
C ALA A 543 27.93 0.92 6.74
N LEU A 544 27.39 1.60 5.74
CA LEU A 544 27.37 1.10 4.37
C LEU A 544 28.19 2.03 3.47
N ILE A 545 29.24 1.49 2.86
CA ILE A 545 30.12 2.20 1.94
C ILE A 545 29.80 1.76 0.52
N ALA A 546 29.69 2.70 -0.41
CA ALA A 546 29.52 2.41 -1.82
C ALA A 546 30.56 3.14 -2.65
N TYR A 547 31.05 2.50 -3.72
CA TYR A 547 32.03 3.06 -4.65
C TYR A 547 31.46 3.09 -6.07
N LEU A 548 31.55 4.25 -6.72
CA LEU A 548 31.22 4.50 -8.12
C LEU A 548 32.46 5.04 -8.84
N THR A 549 33.30 4.14 -9.35
CA THR A 549 34.54 4.50 -10.05
C THR A 549 34.81 3.54 -11.21
N HIS A 550 35.87 3.81 -11.98
CA HIS A 550 36.35 2.90 -13.02
C HIS A 550 37.35 1.91 -12.44
N GLY A 551 37.14 0.63 -12.74
CA GLY A 551 38.23 -0.35 -12.67
C GLY A 551 38.93 -0.43 -14.01
N LEU A 552 40.24 -0.23 -14.00
CA LEU A 552 41.08 -0.27 -15.18
C LEU A 552 41.59 -1.70 -15.43
N SER A 553 41.77 -2.05 -16.69
CA SER A 553 42.29 -3.36 -17.09
C SER A 553 43.77 -3.55 -16.72
N GLY A 554 44.16 -4.81 -16.57
CA GLY A 554 45.51 -5.22 -16.16
C GLY A 554 45.78 -4.87 -14.70
N ASP A 555 47.01 -4.48 -14.40
CA ASP A 555 47.48 -4.29 -13.02
C ASP A 555 47.27 -2.85 -12.50
N ARG A 556 46.46 -2.06 -13.21
CA ARG A 556 46.26 -0.63 -12.91
C ARG A 556 45.34 -0.38 -11.72
N GLY A 557 44.43 -1.31 -11.40
CA GLY A 557 43.51 -1.17 -10.27
C GLY A 557 42.37 -0.17 -10.52
N TYR A 558 41.97 0.57 -9.48
CA TYR A 558 40.83 1.51 -9.51
C TYR A 558 41.29 2.94 -9.72
N GLN A 559 40.55 3.68 -10.55
CA GLN A 559 40.84 5.06 -10.86
C GLN A 559 40.60 5.96 -9.64
N VAL A 560 41.60 6.79 -9.32
CA VAL A 560 41.50 7.84 -8.29
C VAL A 560 41.53 9.25 -8.88
N ALA A 561 42.15 9.43 -10.04
CA ALA A 561 42.07 10.65 -10.83
C ALA A 561 42.18 10.34 -12.33
N PRO A 562 41.99 11.30 -13.25
CA PRO A 562 42.03 11.05 -14.70
C PRO A 562 43.27 10.31 -15.22
N ARG A 563 44.41 10.42 -14.51
CA ARG A 563 45.70 9.79 -14.88
C ARG A 563 46.32 8.93 -13.80
N SER A 564 45.61 8.66 -12.71
CA SER A 564 46.14 7.86 -11.59
C SER A 564 45.12 6.82 -11.16
N SER A 565 45.66 5.67 -10.79
CA SER A 565 44.90 4.53 -10.29
C SER A 565 45.72 3.80 -9.24
N LEU A 566 45.04 3.10 -8.35
CA LEU A 566 45.66 2.36 -7.24
C LEU A 566 45.21 0.91 -7.26
N PRO A 567 46.09 -0.05 -6.87
CA PRO A 567 45.68 -1.40 -6.55
C PRO A 567 44.50 -1.42 -5.57
N PRO A 568 43.64 -2.45 -5.58
CA PRO A 568 42.42 -2.46 -4.78
C PRO A 568 42.59 -2.22 -3.28
N THR A 569 43.64 -2.78 -2.66
CA THR A 569 43.92 -2.61 -1.24
C THR A 569 44.39 -1.19 -0.90
N GLU A 570 45.28 -0.61 -1.71
CA GLU A 570 45.73 0.78 -1.58
C GLU A 570 44.58 1.78 -1.81
N PHE A 571 43.70 1.49 -2.77
CA PHE A 571 42.50 2.26 -3.03
C PHE A 571 41.55 2.29 -1.82
N LEU A 572 41.30 1.12 -1.21
CA LEU A 572 40.48 1.02 0.00
C LEU A 572 41.15 1.69 1.20
N ASP A 573 42.46 1.56 1.36
CA ASP A 573 43.21 2.21 2.45
C ASP A 573 43.15 3.74 2.35
N LEU A 574 43.36 4.29 1.16
CA LEU A 574 43.25 5.73 0.91
C LEU A 574 41.83 6.24 1.20
N SER A 575 40.81 5.51 0.72
CA SER A 575 39.43 5.99 0.79
C SER A 575 38.77 5.82 2.16
N LEU A 576 38.96 4.66 2.79
CA LEU A 576 38.40 4.40 4.11
C LEU A 576 39.10 5.22 5.20
N GLY A 577 40.31 5.74 4.94
CA GLY A 577 40.97 6.68 5.85
C GLY A 577 40.13 7.91 6.19
N VAL A 578 39.31 8.39 5.24
CA VAL A 578 38.40 9.52 5.42
C VAL A 578 37.24 9.21 6.38
N VAL A 579 36.91 7.94 6.60
CA VAL A 579 35.76 7.50 7.42
C VAL A 579 36.17 6.54 8.54
N ASP A 580 37.47 6.39 8.81
CA ASP A 580 38.04 5.38 9.71
C ASP A 580 37.43 5.46 11.12
N ARG A 581 37.30 6.66 11.68
CA ARG A 581 36.70 6.87 13.01
C ARG A 581 35.25 6.38 13.07
N ALA A 582 34.45 6.70 12.05
CA ALA A 582 33.06 6.27 11.98
C ALA A 582 32.95 4.75 11.81
N LEU A 583 33.81 4.14 10.98
CA LEU A 583 33.87 2.69 10.80
C LEU A 583 34.27 1.94 12.09
N ARG A 584 35.19 2.49 12.89
CA ARG A 584 35.57 1.92 14.20
C ARG A 584 34.47 2.00 15.25
N ASN A 585 33.56 2.95 15.08
CA ASN A 585 32.43 3.17 15.98
C ASN A 585 31.14 2.51 15.50
N ALA A 586 31.05 2.08 14.24
CA ALA A 586 29.93 1.30 13.73
C ALA A 586 29.87 -0.08 14.40
N ARG A 587 28.66 -0.62 14.51
CA ARG A 587 28.43 -2.01 14.95
C ARG A 587 28.92 -2.99 13.90
N GLU A 588 28.59 -2.70 12.65
CA GLU A 588 28.91 -3.50 11.47
C GLU A 588 29.23 -2.54 10.33
N ALA A 589 30.18 -2.91 9.47
CA ALA A 589 30.52 -2.12 8.29
C ALA A 589 30.64 -2.99 7.05
N ARG A 590 30.01 -2.57 5.96
CA ARG A 590 30.00 -3.28 4.68
C ARG A 590 30.31 -2.33 3.54
N ALA A 591 30.93 -2.86 2.49
CA ALA A 591 31.25 -2.07 1.31
C ALA A 591 30.71 -2.72 0.04
N ILE A 592 30.29 -1.88 -0.92
CA ILE A 592 29.80 -2.29 -2.24
C ILE A 592 30.61 -1.55 -3.30
N MET A 593 31.29 -2.29 -4.18
CA MET A 593 32.03 -1.72 -5.30
C MET A 593 31.21 -1.82 -6.59
N VAL A 594 30.54 -0.72 -6.95
CA VAL A 594 29.80 -0.56 -8.21
C VAL A 594 30.71 0.09 -9.24
N CYS A 595 31.71 -0.67 -9.65
CA CYS A 595 32.72 -0.26 -10.61
C CYS A 595 32.92 -1.36 -11.66
N CYS A 596 33.57 -1.02 -12.77
CA CYS A 596 33.99 -2.04 -13.74
C CYS A 596 34.93 -3.05 -13.05
N GLY A 597 34.62 -4.34 -13.13
CA GLY A 597 35.36 -5.41 -12.45
C GLY A 597 36.68 -5.80 -13.11
N GLY A 598 37.27 -4.95 -13.95
CA GLY A 598 38.55 -5.21 -14.64
C GLY A 598 39.65 -5.68 -13.68
N PRO A 599 39.95 -4.94 -12.60
CA PRO A 599 40.96 -5.35 -11.61
C PRO A 599 40.67 -6.71 -10.97
N LEU A 600 39.40 -7.05 -10.79
CA LEU A 600 39.00 -8.29 -10.12
C LEU A 600 39.14 -9.53 -11.01
N GLN A 601 39.51 -9.37 -12.27
CA GLN A 601 39.93 -10.48 -13.12
C GLN A 601 41.36 -10.95 -12.78
N HIS A 602 42.15 -10.12 -12.11
CA HIS A 602 43.48 -10.48 -11.64
C HIS A 602 43.37 -11.24 -10.31
N SER A 603 43.62 -12.55 -10.32
CA SER A 603 43.49 -13.41 -9.13
C SER A 603 44.31 -12.95 -7.94
N GLY A 604 45.50 -12.41 -8.17
CA GLY A 604 46.34 -11.82 -7.12
C GLY A 604 45.69 -10.62 -6.41
N PHE A 605 44.87 -9.82 -7.09
CA PHE A 605 44.16 -8.70 -6.45
C PHE A 605 42.99 -9.19 -5.60
N VAL A 606 42.28 -10.23 -6.04
CA VAL A 606 41.23 -10.86 -5.23
C VAL A 606 41.83 -11.50 -3.97
N GLN A 607 43.00 -12.13 -4.09
CA GLN A 607 43.72 -12.71 -2.96
C GLN A 607 44.14 -11.62 -1.98
N GLN A 608 44.76 -10.54 -2.46
CA GLN A 608 45.16 -9.41 -1.64
C GLN A 608 43.96 -8.75 -0.94
N LEU A 609 42.80 -8.63 -1.61
CA LEU A 609 41.58 -8.12 -0.99
C LEU A 609 41.05 -9.05 0.11
N ALA A 610 41.07 -10.36 -0.12
CA ALA A 610 40.66 -11.34 0.90
C ALA A 610 41.59 -11.30 2.11
N GLU A 611 42.90 -11.24 1.90
CA GLU A 611 43.90 -11.08 2.97
C GLU A 611 43.75 -9.74 3.70
N TRP A 612 43.50 -8.65 2.95
CA TRP A 612 43.26 -7.32 3.51
C TRP A 612 42.01 -7.27 4.40
N LEU A 613 40.91 -7.91 3.98
CA LEU A 613 39.66 -7.98 4.75
C LEU A 613 39.83 -8.79 6.05
N ASN A 614 40.76 -9.74 6.06
CA ASN A 614 41.08 -10.58 7.21
C ASN A 614 42.06 -9.95 8.22
N ARG A 615 42.58 -8.74 7.95
CA ARG A 615 43.46 -8.07 8.90
C ARG A 615 42.67 -7.60 10.14
N PRO A 616 43.19 -7.77 11.35
CA PRO A 616 42.46 -7.50 12.60
C PRO A 616 42.16 -6.02 12.84
N ASP A 617 42.91 -5.12 12.21
CA ASP A 617 42.73 -3.67 12.29
C ASP A 617 41.64 -3.15 11.33
N ARG A 618 41.17 -3.97 10.38
CA ARG A 618 40.15 -3.59 9.40
C ARG A 618 38.74 -3.87 9.93
N ARG A 619 37.84 -2.93 9.64
CA ARG A 619 36.45 -2.91 10.18
C ARG A 619 35.39 -3.35 9.18
N LEU A 620 35.72 -3.46 7.89
CA LEU A 620 34.79 -4.01 6.91
C LEU A 620 34.61 -5.51 7.15
N GLU A 621 33.37 -5.94 7.25
CA GLU A 621 33.00 -7.35 7.42
C GLU A 621 32.90 -8.08 6.08
N SER A 622 32.39 -7.36 5.08
CA SER A 622 32.17 -7.88 3.74
C SER A 622 32.32 -6.80 2.67
N LEU A 623 32.67 -7.27 1.48
CA LEU A 623 32.84 -6.48 0.28
C LEU A 623 32.10 -7.17 -0.88
N LEU A 624 31.16 -6.44 -1.47
CA LEU A 624 30.36 -6.89 -2.61
C LEU A 624 30.83 -6.16 -3.88
N CYS A 625 31.46 -6.86 -4.81
CA CYS A 625 32.07 -6.24 -5.98
C CYS A 625 31.41 -6.66 -7.29
N ALA A 626 31.09 -5.70 -8.16
CA ALA A 626 30.69 -6.02 -9.53
C ALA A 626 31.88 -6.50 -10.37
N MET A 627 31.72 -7.60 -11.10
CA MET A 627 32.76 -8.27 -11.88
C MET A 627 32.76 -7.91 -13.38
N ASN A 628 31.80 -7.09 -13.81
CA ASN A 628 31.57 -6.83 -15.23
C ASN A 628 32.60 -5.85 -15.77
N THR A 629 33.16 -6.13 -16.95
CA THR A 629 34.07 -5.23 -17.65
C THR A 629 33.40 -3.94 -18.10
N ARG A 630 32.07 -3.98 -18.26
CA ARG A 630 31.21 -2.83 -18.51
C ARG A 630 30.06 -2.90 -17.54
N LEU A 631 29.92 -1.87 -16.72
CA LEU A 631 28.85 -1.73 -15.74
C LEU A 631 28.22 -0.36 -15.92
N SER A 632 26.90 -0.31 -16.08
CA SER A 632 26.15 0.91 -15.84
C SER A 632 25.79 0.93 -14.35
N PRO A 633 26.31 1.88 -13.54
CA PRO A 633 26.02 1.89 -12.12
C PRO A 633 24.54 2.08 -11.81
N ALA A 634 23.78 2.68 -12.73
CA ALA A 634 22.33 2.85 -12.62
C ALA A 634 21.58 1.53 -12.33
N TYR A 635 22.06 0.40 -12.87
CA TYR A 635 21.45 -0.91 -12.66
C TYR A 635 21.56 -1.44 -11.22
N MET A 636 22.46 -0.87 -10.41
CA MET A 636 22.71 -1.29 -9.03
C MET A 636 22.04 -0.38 -8.00
N VAL A 637 21.52 0.78 -8.42
CA VAL A 637 21.02 1.83 -7.52
C VAL A 637 19.88 1.29 -6.65
N THR A 638 18.89 0.62 -7.26
CA THR A 638 17.76 0.01 -6.54
C THR A 638 18.21 -1.10 -5.60
N LEU A 639 19.14 -1.95 -6.03
CA LEU A 639 19.69 -3.03 -5.21
C LEU A 639 20.38 -2.47 -3.96
N ILE A 640 21.22 -1.44 -4.10
CA ILE A 640 21.91 -0.82 -2.96
C ILE A 640 20.91 -0.25 -1.96
N ALA A 641 19.89 0.47 -2.43
CA ALA A 641 18.86 0.99 -1.53
C ALA A 641 18.11 -0.14 -0.81
N LYS A 642 17.80 -1.26 -1.48
CA LYS A 642 17.24 -2.46 -0.82
C LYS A 642 18.19 -3.01 0.24
N ILE A 643 19.46 -3.24 -0.12
CA ILE A 643 20.51 -3.74 0.80
C ILE A 643 20.59 -2.85 2.05
N SER A 644 20.60 -1.52 1.86
CA SER A 644 20.71 -0.56 2.96
C SER A 644 19.63 -0.72 4.03
N THR A 645 18.45 -1.22 3.68
CA THR A 645 17.35 -1.41 4.64
C THR A 645 17.15 -2.85 5.13
N THR A 646 17.76 -3.83 4.46
CA THR A 646 17.58 -5.25 4.79
C THR A 646 18.65 -5.73 5.76
N LEU A 647 19.88 -5.25 5.61
CA LEU A 647 21.04 -5.63 6.46
C LEU A 647 21.18 -4.76 7.72
N VAL A 648 20.05 -4.27 8.21
CA VAL A 648 20.00 -3.37 9.36
C VAL A 648 20.06 -4.13 10.67
N ASP A 649 19.42 -5.29 10.70
CA ASP A 649 19.50 -6.21 11.84
C ASP A 649 20.74 -7.09 11.66
N PRO A 650 21.43 -7.48 12.74
CA PRO A 650 22.51 -8.45 12.67
C PRO A 650 21.99 -9.73 12.02
N ASP A 651 22.50 -10.04 10.84
CA ASP A 651 22.11 -11.22 10.08
C ASP A 651 23.26 -12.23 10.10
N PRO A 652 23.11 -13.37 10.81
CA PRO A 652 24.15 -14.40 10.84
C PRO A 652 24.44 -14.97 9.45
N ASP A 653 23.53 -14.79 8.50
CA ASP A 653 23.66 -15.23 7.11
C ASP A 653 23.52 -14.05 6.12
N ALA A 654 24.20 -12.93 6.45
CA ALA A 654 24.22 -11.74 5.59
C ALA A 654 24.60 -12.04 4.13
N SER A 655 25.44 -13.06 3.89
CA SER A 655 25.82 -13.55 2.55
C SER A 655 24.61 -14.05 1.77
N GLU A 656 23.81 -14.95 2.34
CA GLU A 656 22.60 -15.48 1.71
C GLU A 656 21.55 -14.37 1.50
N THR A 657 21.40 -13.45 2.46
CA THR A 657 20.48 -12.31 2.32
C THR A 657 20.91 -11.40 1.17
N LEU A 658 22.20 -11.05 1.07
CA LEU A 658 22.75 -10.29 -0.05
C LEU A 658 22.54 -11.01 -1.39
N PHE A 659 22.81 -12.31 -1.43
CA PHE A 659 22.61 -13.14 -2.61
C PHE A 659 21.15 -13.10 -3.06
N ARG A 660 20.19 -13.28 -2.14
CA ARG A 660 18.75 -13.21 -2.43
C ARG A 660 18.32 -11.85 -2.94
N LEU A 661 18.81 -10.77 -2.34
CA LEU A 661 18.53 -9.41 -2.79
C LEU A 661 19.05 -9.18 -4.21
N TRP A 662 20.28 -9.62 -4.49
CA TRP A 662 20.87 -9.51 -5.82
C TRP A 662 20.09 -10.30 -6.86
N ILE A 663 19.86 -11.61 -6.66
CA ILE A 663 19.21 -12.46 -7.66
C ILE A 663 17.73 -12.09 -7.88
N SER A 664 17.05 -11.55 -6.87
CA SER A 664 15.66 -11.08 -7.00
C SER A 664 15.55 -9.72 -7.69
N ASP A 665 16.64 -8.93 -7.72
CA ASP A 665 16.72 -7.72 -8.51
C ASP A 665 17.14 -8.08 -9.94
N THR A 666 16.15 -8.34 -10.79
CA THR A 666 16.39 -8.86 -12.15
C THR A 666 17.26 -7.96 -12.99
N LEU A 667 17.22 -6.64 -12.78
CA LEU A 667 18.05 -5.68 -13.50
C LEU A 667 19.50 -5.73 -13.00
N ALA A 668 19.71 -5.70 -11.68
CA ALA A 668 21.05 -5.85 -11.13
C ALA A 668 21.64 -7.21 -11.55
N ALA A 669 20.91 -8.31 -11.37
CA ALA A 669 21.38 -9.65 -11.69
C ALA A 669 21.65 -9.86 -13.19
N SER A 670 20.77 -9.39 -14.09
CA SER A 670 20.98 -9.57 -15.53
C SER A 670 22.21 -8.85 -16.06
N HIS A 671 22.56 -7.72 -15.44
CA HIS A 671 23.68 -6.87 -15.85
C HIS A 671 24.93 -7.01 -15.00
N THR A 672 24.89 -7.81 -13.92
CA THR A 672 26.04 -7.98 -13.04
C THR A 672 26.35 -9.45 -12.72
N ASN A 673 27.63 -9.76 -12.66
CA ASN A 673 28.16 -10.86 -11.88
C ASN A 673 28.80 -10.24 -10.65
N VAL A 674 28.73 -10.91 -9.52
CA VAL A 674 29.18 -10.36 -8.25
C VAL A 674 30.28 -11.22 -7.67
N LEU A 675 31.33 -10.60 -7.14
CA LEU A 675 32.30 -11.23 -6.26
C LEU A 675 31.94 -10.81 -4.83
N TYR A 676 31.70 -11.79 -3.99
CA TYR A 676 31.47 -11.61 -2.57
C TYR A 676 32.72 -12.03 -1.79
N LEU A 677 33.21 -11.11 -0.97
CA LEU A 677 34.31 -11.30 -0.04
C LEU A 677 33.76 -11.06 1.36
N ALA A 678 34.03 -11.96 2.29
CA ALA A 678 33.70 -11.77 3.70
C ALA A 678 34.86 -12.22 4.56
N ARG A 679 34.96 -11.65 5.77
CA ARG A 679 35.99 -12.05 6.73
C ARG A 679 35.86 -13.53 7.04
N GLU A 680 37.00 -14.22 7.09
CA GLU A 680 37.13 -15.65 7.37
C GLU A 680 36.40 -16.57 6.38
N ALA A 681 35.92 -16.05 5.25
CA ALA A 681 35.22 -16.81 4.23
C ALA A 681 36.02 -16.88 2.92
N GLU A 682 35.81 -17.98 2.16
CA GLU A 682 36.40 -18.12 0.83
C GLU A 682 35.72 -17.14 -0.16
N PRO A 683 36.50 -16.41 -0.98
CA PRO A 683 35.94 -15.52 -1.99
C PRO A 683 35.04 -16.28 -2.96
N THR A 684 33.82 -15.80 -3.15
CA THR A 684 32.78 -16.50 -3.91
C THR A 684 32.23 -15.62 -5.01
N MET A 685 32.09 -16.14 -6.22
CA MET A 685 31.42 -15.45 -7.32
C MET A 685 29.97 -15.90 -7.45
N TRP A 686 29.08 -14.94 -7.66
CA TRP A 686 27.68 -15.15 -7.99
C TRP A 686 27.46 -14.77 -9.46
N LEU A 687 27.13 -15.76 -10.27
CA LEU A 687 26.98 -15.61 -11.71
C LEU A 687 25.50 -15.76 -12.07
N TYR A 688 24.92 -14.72 -12.66
CA TYR A 688 23.54 -14.79 -13.12
C TYR A 688 23.41 -15.82 -14.23
N ALA A 689 22.57 -16.84 -14.02
CA ALA A 689 22.56 -18.06 -14.81
C ALA A 689 21.19 -18.46 -15.38
N PRO A 690 20.43 -17.57 -16.04
CA PRO A 690 19.23 -17.97 -16.77
C PRO A 690 19.60 -18.96 -17.88
N PHE A 691 19.06 -20.18 -17.82
CA PHE A 691 19.46 -21.24 -18.76
C PHE A 691 19.28 -20.87 -20.24
N GLN A 692 18.26 -20.08 -20.58
CA GLN A 692 17.96 -19.73 -21.97
C GLN A 692 19.00 -18.79 -22.62
N SER A 693 19.78 -18.04 -21.83
CA SER A 693 20.73 -17.07 -22.38
C SER A 693 22.14 -17.22 -21.82
N ARG A 694 22.27 -17.59 -20.55
CA ARG A 694 23.54 -17.72 -19.83
C ARG A 694 23.56 -18.99 -18.96
N PRO A 695 23.43 -20.20 -19.53
CA PRO A 695 23.46 -21.43 -18.75
C PRO A 695 24.73 -21.49 -17.89
N LEU A 696 24.55 -21.75 -16.60
CA LEU A 696 25.62 -21.80 -15.60
C LEU A 696 26.51 -20.53 -15.55
N GLY A 697 25.93 -19.37 -15.91
CA GLY A 697 26.61 -18.06 -15.84
C GLY A 697 27.38 -17.66 -17.10
N LYS A 698 27.55 -18.57 -18.07
CA LYS A 698 28.25 -18.32 -19.33
C LYS A 698 27.27 -18.05 -20.46
N ALA A 699 27.46 -16.97 -21.20
CA ALA A 699 26.63 -16.65 -22.35
C ALA A 699 26.76 -17.72 -23.45
N LEU A 700 25.63 -18.10 -24.05
CA LEU A 700 25.65 -18.94 -25.24
C LEU A 700 26.31 -18.21 -26.41
N PRO A 701 27.04 -18.91 -27.29
CA PRO A 701 27.56 -18.31 -28.51
C PRO A 701 26.42 -17.82 -29.40
N ASN A 702 26.71 -16.89 -30.30
CA ASN A 702 25.73 -16.47 -31.29
C ASN A 702 25.28 -17.68 -32.12
N ILE A 703 23.98 -17.98 -32.13
CA ILE A 703 23.44 -19.17 -32.81
C ILE A 703 23.67 -19.13 -34.32
N MET A 704 23.77 -17.94 -34.91
CA MET A 704 24.04 -17.77 -36.33
C MET A 704 25.46 -18.20 -36.69
N SER A 705 26.42 -18.04 -35.78
CA SER A 705 27.80 -18.51 -35.99
C SER A 705 27.99 -19.96 -35.55
N ALA A 706 27.27 -20.40 -34.51
CA ALA A 706 27.45 -21.74 -33.95
C ALA A 706 26.75 -22.85 -34.75
N CYS A 707 25.67 -22.54 -35.46
CA CYS A 707 24.90 -23.51 -36.23
C CYS A 707 24.66 -23.01 -37.64
N SER A 708 25.02 -23.80 -38.66
CA SER A 708 24.71 -23.52 -40.07
C SER A 708 23.44 -24.23 -40.58
N CYS A 709 22.78 -25.04 -39.75
CA CYS A 709 21.65 -25.92 -40.13
C CYS A 709 21.97 -26.82 -41.34
N PRO A 710 23.06 -27.63 -41.29
CA PRO A 710 23.59 -28.33 -42.47
C PRO A 710 22.64 -29.35 -43.09
N GLY A 711 21.67 -29.87 -42.33
CA GLY A 711 20.68 -30.85 -42.79
C GLY A 711 19.43 -30.24 -43.44
N LEU A 712 19.36 -28.91 -43.61
CA LEU A 712 18.23 -28.26 -44.25
C LEU A 712 18.66 -27.65 -45.57
N SER A 713 17.90 -27.91 -46.64
CA SER A 713 18.10 -27.20 -47.91
C SER A 713 17.85 -25.69 -47.73
N PRO A 714 18.44 -24.82 -48.57
CA PRO A 714 18.17 -23.38 -48.51
C PRO A 714 16.67 -23.03 -48.62
N GLY A 715 15.88 -23.86 -49.33
CA GLY A 715 14.44 -23.73 -49.44
C GLY A 715 13.71 -24.04 -48.13
N GLU A 716 14.02 -25.18 -47.49
CA GLU A 716 13.44 -25.58 -46.21
C GLU A 716 13.85 -24.64 -45.07
N TYR A 717 15.10 -24.18 -45.07
CA TYR A 717 15.57 -23.18 -44.10
C TYR A 717 14.80 -21.86 -44.24
N ARG A 718 14.57 -21.37 -45.47
CA ARG A 718 13.75 -20.19 -45.73
C ARG A 718 12.29 -20.43 -45.36
N LEU A 719 11.75 -21.62 -45.62
CA LEU A 719 10.36 -21.97 -45.27
C LEU A 719 10.16 -21.96 -43.75
N ARG A 720 11.03 -22.62 -42.98
CA ARG A 720 10.96 -22.63 -41.51
C ARG A 720 11.16 -21.24 -40.91
N ARG A 721 12.04 -20.42 -41.50
CA ARG A 721 12.22 -19.02 -41.09
C ARG A 721 11.02 -18.12 -41.45
N ARG A 722 10.28 -18.44 -42.52
CA ARG A 722 9.05 -17.74 -42.92
C ARG A 722 7.86 -18.07 -42.02
N GLN A 723 7.85 -19.23 -41.37
CA GLN A 723 6.86 -19.59 -40.34
C GLN A 723 7.07 -18.84 -39.01
N GLY A 724 7.61 -17.61 -39.03
CA GLY A 724 7.76 -16.74 -37.86
C GLY A 724 8.90 -17.08 -36.89
N SER A 725 9.46 -18.29 -36.91
CA SER A 725 10.49 -18.67 -35.94
C SER A 725 11.84 -17.99 -36.22
N ARG A 726 12.21 -17.01 -35.37
CA ARG A 726 13.59 -16.51 -35.31
C ARG A 726 14.49 -17.66 -34.86
N LYS A 727 15.64 -17.84 -35.52
CA LYS A 727 16.64 -18.83 -35.07
C LYS A 727 17.15 -18.45 -33.67
N THR A 728 16.76 -19.22 -32.67
CA THR A 728 17.10 -19.09 -31.24
C THR A 728 17.61 -20.40 -30.67
N TRP A 729 18.27 -20.31 -29.52
CA TRP A 729 18.63 -21.48 -28.71
C TRP A 729 17.42 -21.93 -27.89
N ASP A 730 17.10 -23.22 -27.95
CA ASP A 730 16.18 -23.88 -27.03
C ASP A 730 17.02 -24.66 -26.01
N VAL A 731 16.94 -24.27 -24.74
CA VAL A 731 17.79 -24.87 -23.70
C VAL A 731 16.99 -25.80 -22.80
N ASN A 732 17.44 -27.06 -22.73
CA ASN A 732 16.94 -28.09 -21.80
C ASN A 732 17.98 -28.35 -20.71
N HIS A 733 17.54 -28.49 -19.45
CA HIS A 733 18.45 -28.75 -18.34
C HIS A 733 17.79 -29.60 -17.24
N ASN A 734 18.61 -30.27 -16.42
CA ASN A 734 18.15 -30.97 -15.21
C ASN A 734 18.34 -30.14 -13.92
N GLY A 735 18.88 -28.91 -14.02
CA GLY A 735 19.31 -28.10 -12.87
C GLY A 735 18.25 -27.84 -11.80
N ARG A 736 18.63 -28.06 -10.54
CA ARG A 736 17.82 -27.83 -9.33
C ARG A 736 18.57 -26.95 -8.31
N ASP A 737 17.82 -26.29 -7.42
CA ASP A 737 18.42 -25.53 -6.31
C ASP A 737 19.31 -26.43 -5.44
N GLY A 738 20.50 -25.94 -5.08
CA GLY A 738 21.51 -26.63 -4.28
C GLY A 738 22.34 -27.67 -5.02
N GLN A 739 22.02 -28.01 -6.28
CA GLN A 739 22.72 -29.02 -7.08
C GLN A 739 24.15 -28.59 -7.39
N LEU A 740 25.11 -29.51 -7.35
CA LEU A 740 26.48 -29.23 -7.75
C LEU A 740 26.53 -28.90 -9.25
N LEU A 741 27.30 -27.89 -9.64
CA LEU A 741 27.31 -27.45 -11.03
C LEU A 741 27.79 -28.54 -12.00
N GLN A 742 28.75 -29.37 -11.60
CA GLN A 742 29.22 -30.52 -12.37
C GLN A 742 28.11 -31.53 -12.71
N ASP A 743 27.10 -31.67 -11.84
CA ASP A 743 25.99 -32.61 -12.02
C ASP A 743 24.84 -32.01 -12.88
N VAL A 744 24.93 -30.72 -13.23
CA VAL A 744 23.91 -30.03 -14.02
C VAL A 744 24.16 -30.27 -15.50
N VAL A 745 23.34 -31.13 -16.09
CA VAL A 745 23.35 -31.42 -17.52
C VAL A 745 22.53 -30.35 -18.25
N VAL A 746 23.14 -29.70 -19.23
CA VAL A 746 22.51 -28.67 -20.07
C VAL A 746 22.68 -29.04 -21.54
N TYR A 747 21.59 -28.97 -22.31
CA TYR A 747 21.59 -29.12 -23.76
C TYR A 747 21.08 -27.83 -24.39
N ALA A 748 21.88 -27.24 -25.27
CA ALA A 748 21.43 -26.17 -26.15
C ALA A 748 21.01 -26.77 -27.49
N MET A 749 19.84 -26.45 -27.98
CA MET A 749 19.28 -26.98 -29.22
C MET A 749 18.96 -25.84 -30.19
N CYS A 750 19.23 -26.02 -31.47
CA CYS A 750 18.85 -25.07 -32.50
C CYS A 750 17.35 -25.23 -32.82
N SER A 751 16.56 -24.19 -32.55
CA SER A 751 15.11 -24.17 -32.84
C SER A 751 14.74 -24.49 -34.30
N ILE A 752 15.65 -24.25 -35.26
CA ILE A 752 15.38 -24.46 -36.69
C ILE A 752 15.69 -25.89 -37.15
N CYS A 753 16.86 -26.44 -36.82
CA CYS A 753 17.28 -27.76 -37.31
C CYS A 753 17.27 -28.85 -36.25
N GLY A 754 16.95 -28.54 -34.99
CA GLY A 754 16.88 -29.49 -33.89
C GLY A 754 18.22 -30.07 -33.44
N GLN A 755 19.34 -29.63 -34.04
CA GLN A 755 20.67 -30.07 -33.62
C GLN A 755 20.89 -29.65 -32.16
N SER A 756 21.35 -30.58 -31.32
CA SER A 756 21.56 -30.37 -29.89
C SER A 756 23.04 -30.49 -29.53
N TRP A 757 23.52 -29.63 -28.65
CA TRP A 757 24.87 -29.63 -28.11
C TRP A 757 24.82 -29.75 -26.59
N PRO A 758 25.43 -30.79 -25.98
CA PRO A 758 25.64 -30.79 -24.53
C PRO A 758 26.65 -29.70 -24.18
N LEU A 759 26.34 -28.92 -23.15
CA LEU A 759 27.29 -27.97 -22.57
C LEU A 759 28.02 -28.68 -21.43
N LEU A 760 29.34 -28.81 -21.56
CA LEU A 760 30.17 -29.50 -20.57
C LEU A 760 30.10 -28.78 -19.22
N SER A 761 29.65 -29.50 -18.19
CA SER A 761 29.55 -29.00 -16.82
C SER A 761 30.65 -29.53 -15.90
N ASP A 762 31.33 -30.61 -16.31
CA ASP A 762 32.23 -31.44 -15.48
C ASP A 762 33.39 -30.67 -14.81
N TYR A 763 33.74 -29.50 -15.34
CA TYR A 763 34.81 -28.64 -14.85
C TYR A 763 34.33 -27.49 -13.94
N PHE A 764 33.01 -27.35 -13.71
CA PHE A 764 32.48 -26.31 -12.83
C PHE A 764 32.43 -26.78 -11.38
N SER A 765 33.17 -26.08 -10.52
CA SER A 765 33.00 -26.16 -9.07
C SER A 765 31.88 -25.23 -8.60
N GLY A 766 31.22 -25.58 -7.48
CA GLY A 766 30.19 -24.76 -6.87
C GLY A 766 28.78 -25.36 -6.96
N ARG A 767 27.78 -24.52 -6.70
CA ARG A 767 26.37 -24.92 -6.61
C ARG A 767 25.47 -24.03 -7.45
N LEU A 768 24.44 -24.63 -8.03
CA LEU A 768 23.33 -23.92 -8.62
C LEU A 768 22.40 -23.48 -7.50
N ARG A 769 21.98 -22.21 -7.53
CA ARG A 769 20.99 -21.66 -6.61
C ARG A 769 19.79 -21.15 -7.40
N LYS A 770 18.57 -21.35 -6.88
CA LYS A 770 17.31 -20.90 -7.49
C LYS A 770 16.52 -20.06 -6.50
N TYR A 771 16.13 -18.86 -6.93
CA TYR A 771 15.27 -17.99 -6.13
C TYR A 771 14.22 -17.33 -7.03
N ALA A 772 12.96 -17.36 -6.62
CA ALA A 772 11.83 -16.78 -7.37
C ALA A 772 11.79 -17.20 -8.87
N GLY A 773 12.20 -18.44 -9.19
CA GLY A 773 12.24 -18.94 -10.57
C GLY A 773 13.52 -18.62 -11.35
N VAL A 774 14.39 -17.76 -10.80
CA VAL A 774 15.65 -17.33 -11.41
C VAL A 774 16.81 -18.18 -10.88
N PHE A 775 17.76 -18.51 -11.75
CA PHE A 775 18.93 -19.31 -11.41
C PHE A 775 20.21 -18.46 -11.37
N ALA A 776 21.10 -18.80 -10.44
CA ALA A 776 22.48 -18.31 -10.40
C ALA A 776 23.44 -19.44 -10.05
N ALA A 777 24.66 -19.37 -10.58
CA ALA A 777 25.75 -20.24 -10.20
C ALA A 777 26.59 -19.55 -9.12
N VAL A 778 26.79 -20.23 -7.99
CA VAL A 778 27.62 -19.78 -6.88
C VAL A 778 28.89 -20.62 -6.88
N VAL A 779 30.03 -19.99 -7.20
CA VAL A 779 31.29 -20.68 -7.45
C VAL A 779 32.41 -20.09 -6.59
N PRO A 780 33.33 -20.92 -6.04
CA PRO A 780 34.52 -20.37 -5.41
C PRO A 780 35.35 -19.62 -6.46
N TYR A 781 35.91 -18.48 -6.09
CA TYR A 781 36.75 -17.69 -6.99
C TYR A 781 38.08 -18.42 -7.27
N PHE A 782 38.68 -19.00 -6.23
CA PHE A 782 39.88 -19.80 -6.36
C PHE A 782 39.49 -21.26 -6.59
N PHE A 783 39.84 -21.79 -7.76
CA PHE A 783 39.67 -23.20 -8.01
C PHE A 783 40.77 -23.97 -7.25
N ALA A 784 40.43 -24.68 -6.18
CA ALA A 784 41.34 -25.66 -5.61
C ALA A 784 41.51 -26.78 -6.67
N PRO A 785 42.71 -27.01 -7.23
CA PRO A 785 42.91 -28.16 -8.08
C PRO A 785 42.55 -29.39 -7.25
N THR A 786 41.48 -30.09 -7.64
CA THR A 786 41.13 -31.38 -7.05
C THR A 786 42.36 -32.28 -7.18
N SER A 787 42.96 -32.58 -6.04
CA SER A 787 44.15 -33.41 -5.90
C SER A 787 43.93 -34.75 -6.59
N GLY A 788 44.42 -34.91 -7.83
CA GLY A 788 44.34 -36.18 -8.55
C GLY A 788 44.45 -36.16 -10.07
N ALA A 789 44.32 -35.01 -10.75
CA ALA A 789 44.50 -34.94 -12.20
C ALA A 789 45.61 -33.95 -12.56
N VAL A 790 46.82 -34.50 -12.79
CA VAL A 790 47.87 -33.82 -13.55
C VAL A 790 47.35 -33.71 -14.99
N VAL A 791 47.28 -32.49 -15.52
CA VAL A 791 46.98 -32.21 -16.95
C VAL A 791 48.19 -32.56 -17.80
#